data_AF-A0A7Y9ZGE8-F1
#
_entry.id   AF-A0A7Y9ZGE8-F1
#
_cell.length_a   1.000
_cell.length_b   1.000
_cell.length_c   1.000
_cell.angle_alpha   90.00
_cell.angle_beta   90.00
_cell.angle_gamma   90.00
#
_symmetry.space_group_name_H-M   'P 1'
#
loop_
_entity.id
_entity.type
_entity.pdbx_description
1 polymer ?
#
loop_
_entity_poly.entity_id
_entity_poly.type
_entity_poly.pdbx_seq_one_letter_code
_entity_poly.pdbx_strand_id
1 'polypeptide(L)'
;MTGWPLVQAISLRAHVRLAHTLSDGSVSADNKYPERANIAGPDPGVPWVVHLADESGLYRLLAFDFDAHHDTSEAARHDAYALVALLERLGDLPYVVCESGPSGGLHVWLAPRHGLPAATVATLARIASRLYPTLDIAPLTNPTTGGVRPPGSPHRHGGRSTVLFGDLTALTQPTATAGAIERLMAELDAIAPTPAPAETREGLALVDRTGRLYLPGPRTVLGTAATAALRNPVRPDQDASAVLFSCLLGAARARWRYNDLHELLDTAPGLEYARTERHSHHRVPRSPAQQHRLLARHWDRAVRHAAATRLTAPRSGHTDLAPKAALVNAVVAAALSSMAACPGRWTHADAVPKGVGNQRAIDRLVLIELYQRAIDGITTTVRASVRTLAMSLPVGRESVRESLMRLATDGWIGLSEATDGPAAATWSIDPRGVFHREAGSSRSALGLVPNASPLLEVWRQRSELSSTLNLITDLASHDVFTPRALGLQAGYLYAQLHQAGRTTLASLCQVCGLTPAAAQTTLQVLHGAGLALRSGLQWAAAPPEARDRAAQLHGTTGTLAARRRAYQLEQATWAYWLEELALTSKAAPLAVQRQRVVRLANGNTVGLAPYPRRPNRQGDWRKASERIAMLIADDTVAA
;
A
#
# COMPACT_ATOMS: atom_id res chain seq x y z
N MET A 1 25.09 25.56 -17.81
CA MET A 1 24.12 26.21 -18.71
C MET A 1 23.05 26.90 -17.87
N THR A 2 22.68 28.14 -18.20
CA THR A 2 21.53 28.83 -17.59
C THR A 2 20.22 28.30 -18.19
N GLY A 3 19.06 28.59 -17.58
CA GLY A 3 17.78 27.98 -17.95
C GLY A 3 17.29 28.29 -19.38
N TRP A 4 17.47 29.52 -19.87
CA TRP A 4 16.98 29.92 -21.20
C TRP A 4 17.81 29.32 -22.37
N PRO A 5 19.15 29.31 -22.34
CA PRO A 5 19.95 28.58 -23.33
C PRO A 5 19.65 27.08 -23.39
N LEU A 6 19.28 26.45 -22.27
CA LEU A 6 18.82 25.06 -22.28
C LEU A 6 17.53 24.90 -23.06
N VAL A 7 16.54 25.75 -22.81
CA VAL A 7 15.26 25.76 -23.54
C VAL A 7 15.49 25.92 -25.04
N GLN A 8 16.40 26.81 -25.44
CA GLN A 8 16.76 27.00 -26.85
C GLN A 8 17.32 25.73 -27.49
N ALA A 9 18.05 24.92 -26.73
CA ALA A 9 18.64 23.67 -27.22
C ALA A 9 17.65 22.49 -27.26
N ILE A 10 16.66 22.44 -26.36
CA ILE A 10 15.76 21.27 -26.22
C ILE A 10 14.33 21.51 -26.70
N SER A 11 13.92 22.76 -26.95
CA SER A 11 12.54 23.06 -27.34
C SER A 11 12.21 22.43 -28.70
N LEU A 12 11.09 21.72 -28.75
CA LEU A 12 10.62 21.01 -29.94
C LEU A 12 9.78 21.87 -30.87
N ARG A 13 9.46 23.10 -30.45
CA ARG A 13 8.64 24.07 -31.17
C ARG A 13 9.31 25.42 -31.15
N ALA A 14 8.98 26.25 -32.13
CA ALA A 14 9.47 27.64 -32.23
C ALA A 14 9.03 28.52 -31.04
N HIS A 15 8.10 28.04 -30.22
CA HIS A 15 7.59 28.76 -29.05
C HIS A 15 7.49 27.88 -27.81
N VAL A 16 7.68 28.52 -26.65
CA VAL A 16 7.31 27.99 -25.33
C VAL A 16 6.04 28.64 -24.84
N ARG A 17 5.36 28.02 -23.87
CA ARG A 17 4.17 28.60 -23.26
C ARG A 17 4.55 29.32 -21.97
N LEU A 18 4.05 30.54 -21.80
CA LEU A 18 4.32 31.40 -20.65
C LEU A 18 3.14 31.40 -19.69
N ALA A 19 3.44 31.47 -18.40
CA ALA A 19 2.44 31.73 -17.37
C ALA A 19 1.82 33.10 -17.61
N HIS A 20 0.52 33.22 -17.32
CA HIS A 20 -0.19 34.48 -17.50
C HIS A 20 0.31 35.52 -16.51
N THR A 21 0.62 36.73 -16.99
CA THR A 21 1.00 37.87 -16.14
C THR A 21 -0.22 38.77 -15.94
N LEU A 22 -0.51 39.12 -14.68
CA LEU A 22 -1.57 40.04 -14.30
C LEU A 22 -1.18 41.49 -14.64
N SER A 23 -2.15 42.40 -14.66
CA SER A 23 -1.95 43.82 -15.00
C SER A 23 -0.98 44.55 -14.07
N ASP A 24 -0.71 44.01 -12.88
CA ASP A 24 0.25 44.53 -11.90
C ASP A 24 1.68 43.98 -12.08
N GLY A 25 1.93 43.17 -13.11
CA GLY A 25 3.23 42.55 -13.39
C GLY A 25 3.51 41.26 -12.61
N SER A 26 2.59 40.81 -11.74
CA SER A 26 2.70 39.55 -11.01
C SER A 26 2.23 38.35 -11.85
N VAL A 27 2.78 37.16 -11.59
CA VAL A 27 2.38 35.94 -12.29
C VAL A 27 1.09 35.40 -11.68
N SER A 28 0.10 35.08 -12.52
CA SER A 28 -1.19 34.55 -12.11
C SER A 28 -1.06 33.29 -11.25
N ALA A 29 -1.89 33.19 -10.21
CA ALA A 29 -1.97 32.02 -9.34
C ALA A 29 -2.58 30.78 -10.03
N ASP A 30 -3.29 30.98 -11.14
CA ASP A 30 -3.77 29.89 -11.98
C ASP A 30 -2.58 29.23 -12.67
N ASN A 31 -2.39 27.91 -12.51
CA ASN A 31 -1.32 27.14 -13.16
C ASN A 31 -1.58 26.94 -14.68
N LYS A 32 -1.84 28.05 -15.38
CA LYS A 32 -2.18 28.11 -16.81
C LYS A 32 -1.08 28.85 -17.56
N TYR A 33 -0.77 28.35 -18.76
CA TYR A 33 0.24 28.93 -19.63
C TYR A 33 -0.38 29.37 -20.98
N PRO A 34 -1.23 30.41 -21.02
CA PRO A 34 -1.97 30.77 -22.22
C PRO A 34 -1.10 31.49 -23.27
N GLU A 35 -0.07 32.19 -22.83
CA GLU A 35 0.78 33.05 -23.66
C GLU A 35 1.91 32.26 -24.33
N ARG A 36 2.54 32.83 -25.36
CA ARG A 36 3.62 32.20 -26.13
C ARG A 36 4.80 33.16 -26.29
N ALA A 37 6.01 32.65 -26.12
CA ALA A 37 7.25 33.36 -26.47
C ALA A 37 8.05 32.58 -27.50
N ASN A 38 8.65 33.30 -28.45
CA ASN A 38 9.57 32.72 -29.41
C ASN A 38 10.90 32.37 -28.73
N ILE A 39 11.37 31.14 -28.94
CA ILE A 39 12.62 30.64 -28.32
C ILE A 39 13.86 31.40 -28.81
N ALA A 40 13.83 31.99 -30.01
CA ALA A 40 14.92 32.81 -30.53
C ALA A 40 15.00 34.19 -29.85
N GLY A 41 13.99 34.56 -29.06
CA GLY A 41 13.94 35.81 -28.31
C GLY A 41 14.74 35.78 -26.98
N PRO A 42 14.78 36.90 -26.26
CA PRO A 42 15.40 36.98 -24.93
C PRO A 42 14.61 36.20 -23.88
N ASP A 43 15.23 35.93 -22.73
CA ASP A 43 14.58 35.30 -21.57
C ASP A 43 13.33 36.11 -21.15
N PRO A 44 12.12 35.51 -21.16
CA PRO A 44 10.86 36.20 -20.86
C PRO A 44 10.74 36.67 -19.40
N GLY A 45 11.58 36.20 -18.48
CA GLY A 45 11.55 36.57 -17.06
C GLY A 45 10.38 36.00 -16.24
N VAL A 46 9.40 35.36 -16.88
CA VAL A 46 8.22 34.72 -16.25
C VAL A 46 8.29 33.20 -16.33
N PRO A 47 7.57 32.41 -15.52
CA PRO A 47 7.58 30.95 -15.65
C PRO A 47 7.15 30.46 -17.04
N TRP A 48 7.88 29.47 -17.59
CA TRP A 48 7.59 28.89 -18.91
C TRP A 48 7.66 27.35 -18.90
N VAL A 49 6.88 26.73 -19.79
CA VAL A 49 6.88 25.27 -20.03
C VAL A 49 7.27 24.95 -21.47
N VAL A 50 8.00 23.86 -21.65
CA VAL A 50 8.34 23.31 -22.97
C VAL A 50 7.37 22.19 -23.33
N HIS A 51 7.07 22.05 -24.63
CA HIS A 51 6.29 20.93 -25.12
C HIS A 51 7.12 19.65 -25.10
N LEU A 52 6.50 18.54 -24.65
CA LEU A 52 7.15 17.22 -24.62
C LEU A 52 7.15 16.52 -25.98
N ALA A 53 6.17 16.85 -26.82
CA ALA A 53 6.04 16.34 -28.18
C ALA A 53 6.19 17.45 -29.23
N ASP A 54 6.76 17.09 -30.38
CA ASP A 54 6.86 17.97 -31.54
C ASP A 54 5.49 18.22 -32.20
N GLU A 55 5.47 18.98 -33.30
CA GLU A 55 4.23 19.30 -34.03
C GLU A 55 3.57 18.09 -34.69
N SER A 56 4.33 17.00 -34.91
CA SER A 56 3.81 15.73 -35.43
C SER A 56 3.21 14.85 -34.33
N GLY A 57 3.34 15.24 -33.06
CA GLY A 57 2.90 14.46 -31.90
C GLY A 57 3.89 13.39 -31.44
N LEU A 58 5.14 13.43 -31.93
CA LEU A 58 6.21 12.54 -31.51
C LEU A 58 6.88 13.08 -30.24
N TYR A 59 6.92 12.30 -29.17
CA TYR A 59 7.53 12.66 -27.91
C TYR A 59 9.05 12.56 -28.00
N ARG A 60 9.75 13.69 -27.94
CA ARG A 60 11.23 13.75 -27.92
C ARG A 60 11.78 14.06 -26.54
N LEU A 61 10.91 14.51 -25.63
CA LEU A 61 11.18 14.67 -24.21
C LEU A 61 10.12 13.91 -23.42
N LEU A 62 10.55 13.24 -22.36
CA LEU A 62 9.68 12.62 -21.36
C LEU A 62 9.97 13.32 -20.04
N ALA A 63 8.92 13.76 -19.35
CA ALA A 63 9.01 14.32 -18.02
C ALA A 63 7.98 13.63 -17.14
N PHE A 64 8.47 12.88 -16.14
CA PHE A 64 7.65 12.32 -15.08
C PHE A 64 7.52 13.38 -13.99
N ASP A 65 6.33 13.96 -13.87
CA ASP A 65 6.03 15.06 -12.97
C ASP A 65 5.41 14.52 -11.67
N PHE A 66 6.19 14.53 -10.59
CA PHE A 66 5.76 14.06 -9.27
C PHE A 66 5.31 15.25 -8.41
N ASP A 67 4.00 15.34 -8.20
CA ASP A 67 3.37 16.48 -7.54
C ASP A 67 3.52 16.40 -6.01
N ALA A 68 4.15 17.43 -5.45
CA ALA A 68 4.18 17.68 -4.02
C ALA A 68 3.14 18.75 -3.65
N HIS A 69 2.07 18.33 -2.97
CA HIS A 69 1.23 19.21 -2.15
C HIS A 69 1.83 19.28 -0.74
N HIS A 70 1.41 20.25 0.09
CA HIS A 70 2.06 20.56 1.37
C HIS A 70 2.29 19.33 2.30
N ASP A 71 1.45 18.30 2.19
CA ASP A 71 1.54 17.06 2.99
C ASP A 71 2.09 15.83 2.22
N THR A 72 2.49 15.97 0.95
CA THR A 72 2.91 14.84 0.08
C THR A 72 4.31 14.97 -0.51
N SER A 73 5.11 15.95 -0.05
CA SER A 73 6.47 16.18 -0.56
C SER A 73 7.40 14.98 -0.36
N GLU A 74 7.30 14.29 0.78
CA GLU A 74 8.05 13.04 1.03
C GLU A 74 7.59 11.89 0.12
N ALA A 75 6.29 11.79 -0.16
CA ALA A 75 5.74 10.78 -1.06
C ALA A 75 6.18 11.02 -2.52
N ALA A 76 6.15 12.27 -3.00
CA ALA A 76 6.64 12.64 -4.33
C ALA A 76 8.13 12.34 -4.48
N ARG A 77 8.92 12.59 -3.42
CA ARG A 77 10.35 12.26 -3.37
C ARG A 77 10.60 10.75 -3.35
N HIS A 78 9.79 9.99 -2.61
CA HIS A 78 9.85 8.54 -2.60
C HIS A 78 9.56 7.94 -3.98
N ASP A 79 8.46 8.35 -4.62
CA ASP A 79 8.05 7.87 -5.94
C ASP A 79 9.08 8.22 -7.02
N ALA A 80 9.57 9.46 -7.03
CA ALA A 80 10.61 9.89 -7.96
C ALA A 80 11.90 9.09 -7.80
N TYR A 81 12.35 8.85 -6.56
CA TYR A 81 13.55 8.07 -6.29
C TYR A 81 13.37 6.57 -6.57
N ALA A 82 12.15 6.03 -6.42
CA ALA A 82 11.84 4.67 -6.83
C ALA A 82 11.98 4.49 -8.35
N LEU A 83 11.53 5.48 -9.15
CA LEU A 83 11.75 5.49 -10.60
C LEU A 83 13.23 5.65 -10.95
N VAL A 84 13.96 6.56 -10.29
CA VAL A 84 15.40 6.74 -10.50
C VAL A 84 16.17 5.46 -10.22
N ALA A 85 15.89 4.77 -9.12
CA ALA A 85 16.53 3.50 -8.80
C ALA A 85 16.27 2.43 -9.87
N LEU A 86 15.11 2.46 -10.53
CA LEU A 86 14.83 1.57 -11.67
C LEU A 86 15.65 1.95 -12.91
N LEU A 87 15.75 3.24 -13.23
CA LEU A 87 16.57 3.74 -14.33
C LEU A 87 18.06 3.40 -14.12
N GLU A 88 18.57 3.54 -12.90
CA GLU A 88 19.94 3.16 -12.53
C GLU A 88 20.20 1.66 -12.69
N ARG A 89 19.22 0.82 -12.34
CA ARG A 89 19.32 -0.64 -12.54
C ARG A 89 19.39 -1.03 -14.01
N LEU A 90 18.64 -0.34 -14.88
CA LEU A 90 18.66 -0.57 -16.33
C LEU A 90 19.96 -0.06 -16.97
N GLY A 91 20.50 1.06 -16.47
CA GLY A 91 21.85 1.56 -16.79
C GLY A 91 22.03 2.20 -18.17
N ASP A 92 21.02 2.12 -19.05
CA ASP A 92 21.06 2.54 -20.45
C ASP A 92 20.12 3.71 -20.80
N LEU A 93 19.51 4.30 -19.77
CA LEU A 93 18.59 5.43 -19.86
C LEU A 93 19.14 6.63 -19.10
N PRO A 94 19.89 7.53 -19.77
CA PRO A 94 20.31 8.79 -19.14
C PRO A 94 19.09 9.62 -18.74
N TYR A 95 19.12 10.16 -17.52
CA TYR A 95 18.04 10.96 -16.96
C TYR A 95 18.58 12.20 -16.23
N VAL A 96 17.69 13.17 -16.01
CA VAL A 96 17.95 14.34 -15.17
C VAL A 96 16.82 14.48 -14.16
N VAL A 97 17.17 14.60 -12.88
CA VAL A 97 16.20 14.85 -11.81
C VAL A 97 16.26 16.31 -11.44
N CYS A 98 15.12 16.97 -11.38
CA CYS A 98 15.01 18.36 -11.00
C CYS A 98 13.99 18.57 -9.89
N GLU A 99 14.32 19.41 -8.93
CA GLU A 99 13.33 20.01 -8.05
C GLU A 99 12.59 21.09 -8.85
N SER A 100 11.27 21.00 -8.87
CA SER A 100 10.44 21.86 -9.71
C SER A 100 10.15 23.21 -9.06
N GLY A 101 10.21 23.31 -7.73
CA GLY A 101 9.93 24.55 -7.00
C GLY A 101 9.87 24.37 -5.48
N PRO A 102 9.55 25.45 -4.73
CA PRO A 102 9.61 25.49 -3.26
C PRO A 102 8.61 24.56 -2.55
N SER A 103 7.64 23.98 -3.27
CA SER A 103 6.73 22.97 -2.73
C SER A 103 7.33 21.56 -2.68
N GLY A 104 8.53 21.34 -3.23
CA GLY A 104 9.22 20.05 -3.20
C GLY A 104 8.81 19.05 -4.29
N GLY A 105 8.12 19.51 -5.34
CA GLY A 105 7.78 18.67 -6.50
C GLY A 105 9.01 18.28 -7.31
N LEU A 106 8.98 17.13 -7.96
CA LEU A 106 10.14 16.57 -8.66
C LEU A 106 9.82 16.21 -10.10
N HIS A 107 10.71 16.56 -11.02
CA HIS A 107 10.63 16.13 -12.41
C HIS A 107 11.77 15.16 -12.71
N VAL A 108 11.45 13.98 -13.25
CA VAL A 108 12.45 13.06 -13.82
C VAL A 108 12.36 13.14 -15.34
N TRP A 109 13.41 13.65 -15.97
CA TRP A 109 13.48 13.89 -17.41
C TRP A 109 14.27 12.80 -18.13
N LEU A 110 13.76 12.35 -19.27
CA LEU A 110 14.47 11.52 -20.24
C LEU A 110 14.28 12.08 -21.65
N ALA A 111 15.20 11.76 -22.56
CA ALA A 111 15.09 12.15 -23.97
C ALA A 111 15.41 10.95 -24.89
N PRO A 112 14.39 10.34 -25.54
CA PRO A 112 14.62 9.28 -26.53
C PRO A 112 15.25 9.85 -27.82
N ARG A 113 16.33 9.23 -28.30
CA ARG A 113 17.14 9.69 -29.45
C ARG A 113 16.32 9.99 -30.71
N HIS A 114 15.36 9.13 -31.04
CA HIS A 114 14.54 9.25 -32.24
C HIS A 114 13.10 9.69 -31.97
N GLY A 115 12.77 10.00 -30.71
CA GLY A 115 11.40 10.22 -30.27
C GLY A 115 10.58 8.93 -30.14
N LEU A 116 9.40 9.04 -29.54
CA LEU A 116 8.46 7.93 -29.33
C LEU A 116 7.03 8.33 -29.76
N PRO A 117 6.25 7.39 -30.32
CA PRO A 117 4.84 7.63 -30.62
C PRO A 117 4.04 7.96 -29.35
N ALA A 118 3.06 8.86 -29.47
CA ALA A 118 2.19 9.26 -28.36
C ALA A 118 1.47 8.07 -27.70
N ALA A 119 1.08 7.06 -28.47
CA ALA A 119 0.44 5.85 -27.94
C ALA A 119 1.37 5.08 -26.99
N THR A 120 2.65 4.93 -27.36
CA THR A 120 3.68 4.26 -26.55
C THR A 120 3.92 5.02 -25.25
N VAL A 121 4.10 6.34 -25.32
CA VAL A 121 4.32 7.18 -24.14
C VAL A 121 3.11 7.19 -23.21
N ALA A 122 1.89 7.25 -23.77
CA ALA A 122 0.68 7.17 -22.96
C ALA A 122 0.56 5.81 -22.25
N THR A 123 1.01 4.72 -22.87
CA THR A 123 1.05 3.40 -22.23
C THR A 123 2.09 3.36 -21.12
N LEU A 124 3.31 3.84 -21.37
CA LEU A 124 4.37 3.99 -20.36
C LEU A 124 3.87 4.78 -19.14
N ALA A 125 3.24 5.93 -19.37
CA ALA A 125 2.70 6.79 -18.31
C ALA A 125 1.62 6.07 -17.48
N ARG A 126 0.70 5.35 -18.13
CA ARG A 126 -0.32 4.54 -17.44
C ARG A 126 0.29 3.42 -16.59
N ILE A 127 1.28 2.71 -17.14
CA ILE A 127 2.00 1.65 -16.42
C ILE A 127 2.66 2.24 -15.17
N ALA A 128 3.41 3.34 -15.32
CA ALA A 128 4.08 4.04 -14.23
C ALA A 128 3.09 4.55 -13.16
N SER A 129 1.94 5.10 -13.55
CA SER A 129 0.94 5.60 -12.60
C SER A 129 0.33 4.53 -11.69
N ARG A 130 0.45 3.24 -12.04
CA ARG A 130 0.04 2.13 -11.16
C ARG A 130 1.01 1.92 -10.00
N LEU A 131 2.26 2.33 -10.16
CA LEU A 131 3.32 2.20 -9.16
C LEU A 131 3.55 3.49 -8.37
N TYR A 132 3.30 4.64 -8.99
CA TYR A 132 3.64 5.94 -8.43
C TYR A 132 2.40 6.83 -8.31
N PRO A 133 1.72 6.84 -7.15
CA PRO A 133 0.48 7.60 -6.94
C PRO A 133 0.62 9.11 -7.12
N THR A 134 1.82 9.67 -6.94
CA THR A 134 2.09 11.11 -7.04
C THR A 134 2.40 11.59 -8.46
N LEU A 135 2.49 10.68 -9.43
CA LEU A 135 2.81 11.00 -10.82
C LEU A 135 1.62 11.63 -11.56
N ASP A 136 1.75 12.88 -12.01
CA ASP A 136 0.84 13.47 -12.99
C ASP A 136 1.20 12.97 -14.40
N ILE A 137 0.30 12.16 -14.96
CA ILE A 137 0.44 11.63 -16.33
C ILE A 137 -0.12 12.55 -17.41
N ALA A 138 -0.76 13.67 -17.06
CA ALA A 138 -1.37 14.57 -18.03
C ALA A 138 -0.37 15.09 -19.09
N PRO A 139 0.88 15.47 -18.73
CA PRO A 139 1.87 15.89 -19.74
C PRO A 139 2.25 14.76 -20.71
N LEU A 140 2.35 13.53 -20.22
CA LEU A 140 2.74 12.34 -21.00
C LEU A 140 1.59 11.71 -21.81
N THR A 141 0.35 12.12 -21.55
CA THR A 141 -0.84 11.59 -22.24
C THR A 141 -1.50 12.59 -23.19
N ASN A 142 -0.95 13.81 -23.31
CA ASN A 142 -1.46 14.87 -24.17
C ASN A 142 -0.36 15.42 -25.10
N PRO A 143 -0.21 14.89 -26.33
CA PRO A 143 0.84 15.34 -27.26
C PRO A 143 0.64 16.78 -27.77
N THR A 144 -0.60 17.28 -27.76
CA THR A 144 -0.90 18.61 -28.31
C THR A 144 -0.42 19.73 -27.40
N THR A 145 -0.73 19.62 -26.11
CA THR A 145 -0.50 20.70 -25.14
C THR A 145 0.31 20.29 -23.90
N GLY A 146 0.66 19.01 -23.77
CA GLY A 146 1.47 18.51 -22.66
C GLY A 146 2.82 19.19 -22.62
N GLY A 147 3.13 19.77 -21.48
CA GLY A 147 4.36 20.50 -21.27
C GLY A 147 4.71 20.61 -19.80
N VAL A 148 6.00 20.59 -19.51
CA VAL A 148 6.55 20.62 -18.16
C VAL A 148 7.64 21.70 -18.10
N ARG A 149 7.85 22.24 -16.91
CA ARG A 149 8.86 23.27 -16.65
C ARG A 149 10.25 22.64 -16.70
N PRO A 150 11.12 22.99 -17.68
CA PRO A 150 12.42 22.36 -17.84
C PRO A 150 13.40 22.81 -16.75
N PRO A 151 14.57 22.14 -16.62
CA PRO A 151 15.62 22.54 -15.69
C PRO A 151 15.98 24.02 -15.86
N GLY A 152 16.09 24.75 -14.75
CA GLY A 152 16.42 26.17 -14.74
C GLY A 152 15.28 27.12 -15.12
N SER A 153 14.04 26.66 -15.32
CA SER A 153 12.87 27.55 -15.52
C SER A 153 12.42 28.25 -14.23
N PRO A 154 11.94 29.51 -14.28
CA PRO A 154 11.39 30.21 -13.12
C PRO A 154 10.16 29.52 -12.52
N HIS A 155 9.94 29.72 -11.23
CA HIS A 155 8.74 29.27 -10.52
C HIS A 155 7.89 30.48 -10.07
N ARG A 156 6.56 30.34 -10.12
CA ARG A 156 5.60 31.42 -9.79
C ARG A 156 5.72 31.94 -8.35
N HIS A 157 6.09 31.09 -7.40
CA HIS A 157 6.31 31.43 -5.99
C HIS A 157 7.78 31.82 -5.71
N GLY A 158 8.54 32.21 -6.73
CA GLY A 158 9.96 32.51 -6.62
C GLY A 158 10.85 31.26 -6.73
N GLY A 159 12.13 31.49 -7.04
CA GLY A 159 13.11 30.44 -7.33
C GLY A 159 13.05 29.93 -8.77
N ARG A 160 13.82 28.87 -9.04
CA ARG A 160 13.91 28.22 -10.36
C ARG A 160 13.97 26.71 -10.17
N SER A 161 13.62 25.96 -11.20
CA SER A 161 13.85 24.51 -11.18
C SER A 161 15.34 24.23 -11.12
N THR A 162 15.78 23.43 -10.15
CA THR A 162 17.19 23.12 -9.89
C THR A 162 17.47 21.66 -10.22
N VAL A 163 18.59 21.40 -10.90
CA VAL A 163 19.04 20.02 -11.15
C VAL A 163 19.56 19.45 -9.84
N LEU A 164 19.02 18.30 -9.43
CA LEU A 164 19.48 17.55 -8.26
C LEU A 164 20.46 16.44 -8.65
N PHE A 165 20.15 15.71 -9.72
CA PHE A 165 20.94 14.57 -10.21
C PHE A 165 20.93 14.50 -11.74
N GLY A 166 21.96 13.88 -12.31
CA GLY A 166 22.11 13.70 -13.76
C GLY A 166 22.81 14.87 -14.46
N ASP A 167 23.10 14.69 -15.74
CA ASP A 167 23.74 15.70 -16.60
C ASP A 167 22.75 16.18 -17.67
N LEU A 168 22.67 17.50 -17.87
CA LEU A 168 21.84 18.13 -18.90
C LEU A 168 22.19 17.65 -20.32
N THR A 169 23.39 17.09 -20.53
CA THR A 169 23.75 16.40 -21.78
C THR A 169 22.78 15.28 -22.14
N ALA A 170 22.13 14.64 -21.15
CA ALA A 170 21.09 13.64 -21.39
C ALA A 170 19.89 14.19 -22.18
N LEU A 171 19.61 15.50 -22.09
CA LEU A 171 18.50 16.15 -22.80
C LEU A 171 18.95 16.80 -24.11
N THR A 172 20.18 17.31 -24.18
CA THR A 172 20.70 17.98 -25.38
C THR A 172 21.35 17.02 -26.38
N GLN A 173 21.82 15.86 -25.92
CA GLN A 173 22.46 14.83 -26.73
C GLN A 173 21.88 13.44 -26.42
N PRO A 174 20.60 13.20 -26.75
CA PRO A 174 19.91 11.98 -26.35
C PRO A 174 20.50 10.71 -26.97
N THR A 175 20.83 9.74 -26.12
CA THR A 175 21.34 8.41 -26.53
C THR A 175 20.35 7.28 -26.28
N ALA A 176 19.30 7.51 -25.48
CA ALA A 176 18.30 6.50 -25.14
C ALA A 176 17.59 5.96 -26.39
N THR A 177 17.57 4.63 -26.53
CA THR A 177 16.93 3.94 -27.66
C THR A 177 15.48 3.58 -27.34
N ALA A 178 14.67 3.33 -28.38
CA ALA A 178 13.30 2.84 -28.18
C ALA A 178 13.28 1.52 -27.40
N GLY A 179 14.21 0.60 -27.68
CA GLY A 179 14.34 -0.66 -26.96
C GLY A 179 14.70 -0.50 -25.47
N ALA A 180 15.44 0.54 -25.08
CA ALA A 180 15.67 0.85 -23.67
C ALA A 180 14.38 1.29 -22.96
N ILE A 181 13.54 2.06 -23.65
CA ILE A 181 12.23 2.47 -23.13
C ILE A 181 11.26 1.28 -23.05
N GLU A 182 11.29 0.37 -24.01
CA GLU A 182 10.52 -0.87 -23.96
C GLU A 182 10.94 -1.76 -22.78
N ARG A 183 12.24 -1.86 -22.48
CA ARG A 183 12.72 -2.53 -21.26
C ARG A 183 12.20 -1.85 -19.99
N LEU A 184 12.24 -0.52 -19.93
CA LEU A 184 11.64 0.22 -18.82
C LEU A 184 10.14 -0.09 -18.68
N MET A 185 9.39 -0.12 -19.77
CA MET A 185 7.97 -0.48 -19.76
C MET A 185 7.76 -1.92 -19.25
N ALA A 186 8.60 -2.87 -19.68
CA ALA A 186 8.51 -4.26 -19.25
C ALA A 186 8.82 -4.43 -17.75
N GLU A 187 9.86 -3.78 -17.24
CA GLU A 187 10.19 -3.78 -15.81
C GLU A 187 9.08 -3.12 -14.98
N LEU A 188 8.59 -1.97 -15.42
CA LEU A 188 7.47 -1.30 -14.75
C LEU A 188 6.22 -2.17 -14.77
N ASP A 189 5.94 -2.93 -15.84
CA ASP A 189 4.77 -3.83 -15.90
C ASP A 189 4.95 -5.09 -15.04
N ALA A 190 6.18 -5.62 -14.94
CA ALA A 190 6.50 -6.75 -14.08
C ALA A 190 6.40 -6.42 -12.59
N ILE A 191 6.78 -5.19 -12.22
CA ILE A 191 6.70 -4.69 -10.83
C ILE A 191 5.31 -4.15 -10.52
N ALA A 192 4.62 -3.57 -11.53
CA ALA A 192 3.26 -3.08 -11.34
C ALA A 192 2.36 -4.23 -10.90
N PRO A 193 1.50 -4.01 -9.88
CA PRO A 193 0.53 -5.02 -9.51
C PRO A 193 -0.26 -5.43 -10.75
N THR A 194 -0.21 -6.73 -11.08
CA THR A 194 -0.88 -7.26 -12.27
C THR A 194 -2.31 -6.77 -12.23
N PRO A 195 -2.78 -6.02 -13.26
CA PRO A 195 -4.18 -5.71 -13.33
C PRO A 195 -4.87 -7.07 -13.37
N ALA A 196 -5.65 -7.40 -12.32
CA ALA A 196 -6.51 -8.58 -12.39
C ALA A 196 -7.17 -8.55 -13.77
N PRO A 197 -7.21 -9.68 -14.51
CA PRO A 197 -7.53 -9.67 -15.92
C PRO A 197 -8.72 -8.77 -16.16
N ALA A 198 -8.58 -7.87 -17.14
CA ALA A 198 -9.73 -7.15 -17.66
C ALA A 198 -10.59 -8.15 -18.45
N GLU A 199 -11.14 -9.14 -17.75
CA GLU A 199 -12.50 -9.57 -18.07
C GLU A 199 -13.31 -8.28 -18.08
N THR A 200 -13.91 -7.98 -19.21
CA THR A 200 -14.71 -6.80 -19.50
C THR A 200 -15.45 -6.31 -18.26
N ARG A 201 -14.87 -5.35 -17.54
CA ARG A 201 -15.35 -4.80 -16.25
C ARG A 201 -16.57 -3.89 -16.43
N GLU A 202 -17.32 -4.09 -17.51
CA GLU A 202 -18.47 -3.28 -17.95
C GLU A 202 -19.81 -3.76 -17.37
N GLY A 203 -19.85 -4.85 -16.59
CA GLY A 203 -21.10 -5.48 -16.16
C GLY A 203 -21.98 -4.73 -15.15
N LEU A 204 -21.60 -3.55 -14.63
CA LEU A 204 -22.39 -2.78 -13.66
C LEU A 204 -22.92 -1.45 -14.16
N ALA A 205 -22.34 -0.86 -15.22
CA ALA A 205 -22.82 0.40 -15.77
C ALA A 205 -23.46 0.12 -17.12
N LEU A 206 -24.74 0.43 -17.26
CA LEU A 206 -25.47 0.28 -18.52
C LEU A 206 -25.59 1.62 -19.22
N VAL A 207 -25.80 1.58 -20.54
CA VAL A 207 -26.12 2.75 -21.34
C VAL A 207 -27.64 2.85 -21.46
N ASP A 208 -28.21 4.02 -21.17
CA ASP A 208 -29.64 4.25 -21.37
C ASP A 208 -29.95 4.62 -22.83
N ARG A 209 -31.24 4.77 -23.16
CA ARG A 209 -31.72 5.17 -24.49
C ARG A 209 -31.19 6.53 -24.98
N THR A 210 -30.60 7.33 -24.10
CA THR A 210 -30.02 8.64 -24.44
C THR A 210 -28.51 8.56 -24.66
N GLY A 211 -27.92 7.37 -24.60
CA GLY A 211 -26.49 7.16 -24.74
C GLY A 211 -25.69 7.48 -23.47
N ARG A 212 -26.34 7.59 -22.30
CA ARG A 212 -25.68 7.94 -21.03
C ARG A 212 -25.46 6.74 -20.14
N LEU A 213 -24.31 6.72 -19.45
CA LEU A 213 -24.02 5.67 -18.49
C LEU A 213 -24.89 5.80 -17.23
N TYR A 214 -25.28 4.68 -16.63
CA TYR A 214 -25.97 4.66 -15.34
C TYR A 214 -25.72 3.35 -14.58
N LEU A 215 -25.95 3.35 -13.26
CA LEU A 215 -25.96 2.13 -12.45
C LEU A 215 -27.39 1.56 -12.31
N PRO A 216 -27.64 0.28 -12.63
CA PRO A 216 -28.98 -0.30 -12.65
C PRO A 216 -29.60 -0.47 -11.26
N GLY A 217 -30.93 -0.51 -11.22
CA GLY A 217 -31.79 -0.69 -10.05
C GLY A 217 -32.47 0.59 -9.53
N PRO A 218 -33.22 0.49 -8.42
CA PRO A 218 -34.11 1.57 -7.99
C PRO A 218 -33.31 2.78 -7.46
N ARG A 219 -33.75 3.98 -7.82
CA ARG A 219 -33.21 5.24 -7.30
C ARG A 219 -33.34 5.26 -5.77
N THR A 220 -32.27 5.62 -5.08
CA THR A 220 -32.25 5.78 -3.63
C THR A 220 -32.07 7.25 -3.23
N VAL A 221 -32.29 7.54 -1.96
CA VAL A 221 -32.06 8.86 -1.38
C VAL A 221 -30.57 9.22 -1.46
N LEU A 222 -30.25 10.49 -1.75
CA LEU A 222 -28.88 11.00 -1.73
C LEU A 222 -28.32 10.97 -0.30
N GLY A 223 -27.06 10.55 -0.15
CA GLY A 223 -26.37 10.66 1.14
C GLY A 223 -26.26 12.12 1.61
N THR A 224 -26.05 12.33 2.91
CA THR A 224 -25.98 13.66 3.53
C THR A 224 -24.93 14.56 2.88
N ALA A 225 -23.71 14.04 2.65
CA ALA A 225 -22.62 14.78 2.00
C ALA A 225 -22.94 15.18 0.55
N ALA A 226 -23.53 14.26 -0.23
CA ALA A 226 -23.91 14.54 -1.61
C ALA A 226 -25.10 15.52 -1.70
N THR A 227 -26.03 15.42 -0.75
CA THR A 227 -27.15 16.37 -0.62
C THR A 227 -26.63 17.77 -0.27
N ALA A 228 -25.69 17.87 0.67
CA ALA A 228 -25.07 19.14 1.04
C ALA A 228 -24.28 19.73 -0.13
N ALA A 229 -23.47 18.91 -0.83
CA ALA A 229 -22.73 19.35 -2.01
C ALA A 229 -23.66 19.87 -3.12
N LEU A 230 -24.80 19.23 -3.32
CA LEU A 230 -25.77 19.61 -4.36
C LEU A 230 -26.54 20.90 -4.01
N ARG A 231 -26.91 21.07 -2.74
CA ARG A 231 -27.81 22.15 -2.28
C ARG A 231 -27.10 23.40 -1.77
N ASN A 232 -25.88 23.28 -1.26
CA ASN A 232 -25.19 24.43 -0.67
C ASN A 232 -24.47 25.24 -1.77
N PRO A 233 -24.49 26.59 -1.69
CA PRO A 233 -23.73 27.44 -2.59
C PRO A 233 -22.24 27.11 -2.58
N VAL A 234 -21.63 27.01 -3.76
CA VAL A 234 -20.19 26.86 -3.88
C VAL A 234 -19.52 28.15 -3.44
N ARG A 235 -18.67 28.07 -2.41
CA ARG A 235 -17.98 29.26 -1.90
C ARG A 235 -16.90 29.73 -2.89
N PRO A 236 -16.54 31.02 -2.93
CA PRO A 236 -15.56 31.57 -3.87
C PRO A 236 -14.15 30.94 -3.78
N ASP A 237 -13.79 30.44 -2.61
CA ASP A 237 -12.54 29.76 -2.25
C ASP A 237 -12.56 28.24 -2.51
N GLN A 238 -13.73 27.66 -2.79
CA GLN A 238 -13.87 26.22 -3.04
C GLN A 238 -13.65 25.84 -4.51
N ASP A 239 -13.06 24.65 -4.73
CA ASP A 239 -12.97 24.05 -6.06
C ASP A 239 -14.36 23.57 -6.53
N ALA A 240 -15.01 24.40 -7.33
CA ALA A 240 -16.32 24.12 -7.90
C ALA A 240 -16.34 22.84 -8.76
N SER A 241 -15.22 22.45 -9.37
CA SER A 241 -15.13 21.23 -10.18
C SER A 241 -15.14 19.98 -9.29
N ALA A 242 -14.48 20.04 -8.13
CA ALA A 242 -14.50 19.00 -7.11
C ALA A 242 -15.89 18.87 -6.46
N VAL A 243 -16.57 20.01 -6.20
CA VAL A 243 -17.96 20.01 -5.71
C VAL A 243 -18.90 19.37 -6.74
N LEU A 244 -18.82 19.76 -8.01
CA LEU A 244 -19.59 19.15 -9.09
C LEU A 244 -19.35 17.64 -9.14
N PHE A 245 -18.09 17.20 -9.18
CA PHE A 245 -17.77 15.78 -9.25
C PHE A 245 -18.30 14.99 -8.04
N SER A 246 -18.23 15.58 -6.84
CA SER A 246 -18.79 14.98 -5.62
C SER A 246 -20.31 14.82 -5.69
N CYS A 247 -21.03 15.81 -6.22
CA CYS A 247 -22.47 15.73 -6.45
C CYS A 247 -22.81 14.57 -7.40
N LEU A 248 -22.14 14.53 -8.56
CA LEU A 248 -22.39 13.53 -9.59
C LEU A 248 -22.03 12.11 -9.12
N LEU A 249 -20.94 11.96 -8.37
CA LEU A 249 -20.53 10.68 -7.81
C LEU A 249 -21.52 10.18 -6.74
N GLY A 250 -22.01 11.07 -5.87
CA GLY A 250 -23.04 10.75 -4.89
C GLY A 250 -24.37 10.35 -5.55
N ALA A 251 -24.78 11.09 -6.58
CA ALA A 251 -25.98 10.79 -7.37
C ALA A 251 -25.86 9.46 -8.11
N ALA A 252 -24.71 9.17 -8.74
CA ALA A 252 -24.44 7.91 -9.39
C ALA A 252 -24.54 6.73 -8.41
N ARG A 253 -23.94 6.85 -7.22
CA ARG A 253 -24.03 5.83 -6.15
C ARG A 253 -25.46 5.62 -5.65
N ALA A 254 -26.25 6.68 -5.61
CA ALA A 254 -27.68 6.66 -5.30
C ALA A 254 -28.57 6.20 -6.47
N ARG A 255 -27.96 5.73 -7.58
CA ARG A 255 -28.66 5.25 -8.79
C ARG A 255 -29.57 6.29 -9.44
N TRP A 256 -29.23 7.57 -9.31
CA TRP A 256 -29.85 8.64 -10.09
C TRP A 256 -29.45 8.53 -11.57
N ARG A 257 -30.18 9.21 -12.44
CA ARG A 257 -29.93 9.29 -13.89
C ARG A 257 -29.40 10.65 -14.30
N TYR A 258 -28.82 10.71 -15.50
CA TYR A 258 -28.38 11.96 -16.10
C TYR A 258 -29.50 13.01 -16.12
N ASN A 259 -30.72 12.60 -16.51
CA ASN A 259 -31.87 13.50 -16.59
C ASN A 259 -32.24 14.12 -15.22
N ASP A 260 -32.14 13.36 -14.12
CA ASP A 260 -32.41 13.88 -12.77
C ASP A 260 -31.49 15.04 -12.40
N LEU A 261 -30.24 15.03 -12.90
CA LEU A 261 -29.26 16.08 -12.67
C LEU A 261 -29.36 17.20 -13.70
N HIS A 262 -29.73 16.88 -14.93
CA HIS A 262 -29.98 17.86 -15.98
C HIS A 262 -31.16 18.77 -15.61
N GLU A 263 -32.24 18.22 -15.04
CA GLU A 263 -33.39 19.01 -14.55
C GLU A 263 -33.00 19.97 -13.41
N LEU A 264 -31.97 19.63 -12.65
CA LEU A 264 -31.45 20.44 -11.56
C LEU A 264 -30.36 21.42 -12.02
N LEU A 265 -29.95 21.38 -13.29
CA LEU A 265 -28.80 22.15 -13.78
C LEU A 265 -28.98 23.65 -13.57
N ASP A 266 -30.19 24.18 -13.72
CA ASP A 266 -30.45 25.61 -13.57
C ASP A 266 -30.59 26.05 -12.10
N THR A 267 -30.96 25.13 -11.20
CA THR A 267 -31.41 25.47 -9.85
C THR A 267 -30.45 25.01 -8.74
N ALA A 268 -29.71 23.92 -8.94
CA ALA A 268 -28.87 23.34 -7.90
C ALA A 268 -27.51 24.08 -7.79
N PRO A 269 -27.18 24.69 -6.63
CA PRO A 269 -25.93 25.42 -6.49
C PRO A 269 -24.68 24.56 -6.69
N GLY A 270 -24.71 23.28 -6.33
CA GLY A 270 -23.59 22.35 -6.54
C GLY A 270 -23.23 22.07 -8.00
N LEU A 271 -24.10 22.44 -8.95
CA LEU A 271 -23.86 22.30 -10.39
C LEU A 271 -23.26 23.57 -11.02
N GLU A 272 -22.83 24.54 -10.21
CA GLU A 272 -22.28 25.83 -10.66
C GLU A 272 -21.11 25.67 -11.64
N TYR A 273 -20.23 24.68 -11.43
CA TYR A 273 -19.12 24.44 -12.36
C TYR A 273 -19.58 23.96 -13.73
N ALA A 274 -20.78 23.39 -13.88
CA ALA A 274 -21.33 23.09 -15.20
C ALA A 274 -21.86 24.36 -15.88
N ARG A 275 -22.55 25.22 -15.12
CA ARG A 275 -23.14 26.48 -15.60
C ARG A 275 -22.12 27.54 -15.96
N THR A 276 -21.06 27.70 -15.17
CA THR A 276 -20.14 28.84 -15.29
C THR A 276 -18.68 28.43 -15.32
N GLU A 277 -17.88 29.20 -16.06
CA GLU A 277 -16.43 29.16 -16.00
C GLU A 277 -15.87 30.37 -15.29
N ARG A 278 -14.75 30.16 -14.60
CA ARG A 278 -14.03 31.22 -13.90
C ARG A 278 -13.15 31.96 -14.90
N HIS A 279 -13.36 33.25 -15.03
CA HIS A 279 -12.54 34.18 -15.80
C HIS A 279 -11.98 35.23 -14.83
N SER A 280 -10.74 35.05 -14.40
CA SER A 280 -10.13 35.85 -13.32
C SER A 280 -10.95 35.83 -12.01
N HIS A 281 -11.37 36.97 -11.49
CA HIS A 281 -12.17 37.13 -10.26
C HIS A 281 -13.69 36.98 -10.47
N HIS A 282 -14.15 36.76 -11.70
CA HIS A 282 -15.58 36.67 -12.03
C HIS A 282 -15.92 35.33 -12.69
N ARG A 283 -17.20 34.94 -12.60
CA ARG A 283 -17.73 33.75 -13.27
C ARG A 283 -18.57 34.17 -14.46
N VAL A 284 -18.29 33.59 -15.62
CA VAL A 284 -19.03 33.84 -16.86
C VAL A 284 -19.89 32.62 -17.19
N PRO A 285 -21.17 32.81 -17.56
CA PRO A 285 -22.03 31.71 -17.99
C PRO A 285 -21.48 31.01 -19.23
N ARG A 286 -21.50 29.68 -19.21
CA ARG A 286 -21.25 28.87 -20.41
C ARG A 286 -22.50 28.79 -21.27
N SER A 287 -22.31 28.62 -22.58
CA SER A 287 -23.42 28.36 -23.48
C SER A 287 -24.13 27.04 -23.11
N PRO A 288 -25.45 26.90 -23.38
CA PRO A 288 -26.20 25.68 -23.06
C PRO A 288 -25.54 24.41 -23.62
N ALA A 289 -24.99 24.46 -24.83
CA ALA A 289 -24.30 23.33 -25.45
C ALA A 289 -22.98 22.95 -24.73
N GLN A 290 -22.28 23.91 -24.12
CA GLN A 290 -21.10 23.64 -23.31
C GLN A 290 -21.48 23.07 -21.94
N GLN A 291 -22.52 23.61 -21.30
CA GLN A 291 -23.01 23.10 -20.02
C GLN A 291 -23.42 21.63 -20.15
N HIS A 292 -24.20 21.30 -21.20
CA HIS A 292 -24.68 19.95 -21.45
C HIS A 292 -23.51 18.97 -21.72
N ARG A 293 -22.55 19.36 -22.57
CA ARG A 293 -21.35 18.54 -22.86
C ARG A 293 -20.47 18.31 -21.64
N LEU A 294 -20.28 19.33 -20.80
CA LEU A 294 -19.47 19.24 -19.59
C LEU A 294 -20.16 18.34 -18.57
N LEU A 295 -21.44 18.59 -18.27
CA LEU A 295 -22.22 17.78 -17.33
C LEU A 295 -22.24 16.31 -17.76
N ALA A 296 -22.49 16.05 -19.05
CA ALA A 296 -22.48 14.70 -19.63
C ALA A 296 -21.13 13.99 -19.44
N ARG A 297 -20.02 14.64 -19.80
CA ARG A 297 -18.68 14.08 -19.61
C ARG A 297 -18.37 13.76 -18.15
N HIS A 298 -18.68 14.69 -17.26
CA HIS A 298 -18.43 14.51 -15.83
C HIS A 298 -19.35 13.45 -15.22
N TRP A 299 -20.59 13.33 -15.71
CA TRP A 299 -21.51 12.26 -15.35
C TRP A 299 -20.98 10.89 -15.75
N ASP A 300 -20.59 10.71 -17.02
CA ASP A 300 -20.05 9.44 -17.50
C ASP A 300 -18.75 9.07 -16.74
N ARG A 301 -17.91 10.06 -16.41
CA ARG A 301 -16.74 9.85 -15.54
C ARG A 301 -17.15 9.43 -14.13
N ALA A 302 -18.15 10.07 -13.53
CA ALA A 302 -18.63 9.76 -12.20
C ALA A 302 -19.28 8.37 -12.10
N VAL A 303 -20.04 7.94 -13.12
CA VAL A 303 -20.64 6.61 -13.17
C VAL A 303 -19.58 5.52 -13.34
N ARG A 304 -18.61 5.71 -14.24
CA ARG A 304 -17.47 4.79 -14.35
C ARG A 304 -16.69 4.68 -13.05
N HIS A 305 -16.46 5.82 -12.39
CA HIS A 305 -15.79 5.84 -11.09
C HIS A 305 -16.64 5.12 -10.04
N ALA A 306 -17.95 5.39 -9.96
CA ALA A 306 -18.86 4.71 -9.03
C ALA A 306 -18.92 3.18 -9.29
N ALA A 307 -18.93 2.74 -10.55
CA ALA A 307 -18.89 1.33 -10.92
C ALA A 307 -17.58 0.67 -10.49
N ALA A 308 -16.44 1.29 -10.82
CA ALA A 308 -15.12 0.82 -10.44
C ALA A 308 -14.92 0.78 -8.92
N THR A 309 -15.35 1.84 -8.21
CA THR A 309 -15.31 1.90 -6.75
C THR A 309 -16.32 0.96 -6.11
N ARG A 310 -17.45 0.58 -6.72
CA ARG A 310 -18.37 -0.41 -6.11
C ARG A 310 -17.77 -1.83 -6.14
N LEU A 311 -16.89 -2.08 -7.09
CA LEU A 311 -16.17 -3.34 -7.26
C LEU A 311 -14.90 -3.43 -6.38
N THR A 312 -14.30 -2.28 -6.04
CA THR A 312 -13.11 -2.18 -5.16
C THR A 312 -13.45 -1.72 -3.74
N ALA A 313 -14.60 -1.07 -3.55
CA ALA A 313 -15.12 -0.78 -2.24
C ALA A 313 -15.38 -2.12 -1.58
N PRO A 314 -14.85 -2.31 -0.38
CA PRO A 314 -15.28 -3.43 0.39
C PRO A 314 -16.81 -3.36 0.52
N ARG A 315 -17.48 -4.51 0.37
CA ARG A 315 -18.95 -4.64 0.45
C ARG A 315 -19.47 -3.78 1.60
N SER A 316 -20.66 -3.21 1.45
CA SER A 316 -21.34 -2.23 2.34
C SER A 316 -21.29 -2.45 3.87
N GLY A 317 -20.70 -3.54 4.38
CA GLY A 317 -20.35 -3.74 5.79
C GLY A 317 -19.07 -3.05 6.29
N HIS A 318 -18.19 -2.48 5.44
CA HIS A 318 -16.94 -1.86 5.94
C HIS A 318 -17.09 -0.47 6.56
N THR A 319 -18.17 0.26 6.26
CA THR A 319 -18.47 1.54 6.94
C THR A 319 -18.72 1.31 8.43
N ASP A 320 -19.35 0.19 8.80
CA ASP A 320 -19.61 -0.20 10.20
C ASP A 320 -18.34 -0.68 10.92
N LEU A 321 -17.35 -1.17 10.16
CA LEU A 321 -16.07 -1.65 10.69
C LEU A 321 -15.02 -0.55 10.87
N ALA A 322 -15.17 0.60 10.20
CA ALA A 322 -14.16 1.66 10.23
C ALA A 322 -13.84 2.19 11.64
N PRO A 323 -14.81 2.41 12.55
CA PRO A 323 -14.49 2.78 13.94
C PRO A 323 -13.70 1.69 14.66
N LYS A 324 -14.02 0.42 14.40
CA LYS A 324 -13.30 -0.72 14.98
C LYS A 324 -11.89 -0.85 14.42
N ALA A 325 -11.71 -0.61 13.11
CA ALA A 325 -10.41 -0.59 12.46
C ALA A 325 -9.54 0.56 12.99
N ALA A 326 -10.10 1.76 13.16
CA ALA A 326 -9.39 2.89 13.75
C ALA A 326 -8.88 2.57 15.17
N LEU A 327 -9.74 1.97 16.00
CA LEU A 327 -9.36 1.52 17.34
C LEU A 327 -8.22 0.49 17.31
N VAL A 328 -8.35 -0.55 16.48
CA VAL A 328 -7.33 -1.60 16.40
C VAL A 328 -6.00 -1.05 15.88
N ASN A 329 -6.03 -0.18 14.87
CA ASN A 329 -4.82 0.48 14.37
C ASN A 329 -4.13 1.30 15.46
N ALA A 330 -4.90 2.07 16.24
CA ALA A 330 -4.37 2.88 17.33
C ALA A 330 -3.76 2.02 18.44
N VAL A 331 -4.43 0.94 18.85
CA VAL A 331 -3.91 -0.02 19.86
C VAL A 331 -2.58 -0.60 19.39
N VAL A 332 -2.51 -1.08 18.14
CA VAL A 332 -1.31 -1.70 17.59
C VAL A 332 -0.17 -0.68 17.45
N ALA A 333 -0.44 0.51 16.93
CA ALA A 333 0.56 1.57 16.78
C ALA A 333 1.14 2.04 18.13
N ALA A 334 0.28 2.22 19.14
CA ALA A 334 0.69 2.58 20.50
C ALA A 334 1.52 1.46 21.14
N ALA A 335 1.13 0.20 20.92
CA ALA A 335 1.86 -0.93 21.45
C ALA A 335 3.24 -1.08 20.79
N LEU A 336 3.36 -0.94 19.46
CA LEU A 336 4.65 -0.92 18.75
C LEU A 336 5.55 0.22 19.26
N SER A 337 5.00 1.41 19.47
CA SER A 337 5.72 2.54 20.07
C SER A 337 6.22 2.22 21.49
N SER A 338 5.38 1.59 22.32
CA SER A 338 5.75 1.14 23.66
C SER A 338 6.85 0.07 23.63
N MET A 339 6.83 -0.83 22.63
CA MET A 339 7.89 -1.81 22.45
C MET A 339 9.22 -1.13 22.16
N ALA A 340 9.26 -0.15 21.26
CA ALA A 340 10.46 0.62 20.93
C ALA A 340 11.00 1.39 22.16
N ALA A 341 10.11 1.91 23.02
CA ALA A 341 10.46 2.65 24.22
C ALA A 341 11.03 1.80 25.38
N CYS A 342 11.02 0.46 25.27
CA CYS A 342 11.49 -0.46 26.30
C CYS A 342 12.66 -1.35 25.82
N PRO A 343 13.81 -0.78 25.39
CA PRO A 343 14.83 -1.53 24.67
C PRO A 343 15.44 -2.69 25.46
N GLY A 344 15.60 -2.56 26.78
CA GLY A 344 16.16 -3.61 27.64
C GLY A 344 15.23 -4.81 27.87
N ARG A 345 13.93 -4.70 27.57
CA ARG A 345 12.96 -5.79 27.78
C ARG A 345 13.13 -6.92 26.78
N TRP A 346 13.53 -6.59 25.57
CA TRP A 346 13.48 -7.48 24.42
C TRP A 346 14.81 -8.14 24.11
N THR A 347 15.86 -7.77 24.83
CA THR A 347 17.22 -8.28 24.67
C THR A 347 17.62 -9.16 25.84
N HIS A 348 18.67 -9.97 25.62
CA HIS A 348 19.43 -10.57 26.70
C HIS A 348 19.99 -9.46 27.62
N ALA A 349 19.88 -9.61 28.94
CA ALA A 349 20.70 -8.84 29.88
C ALA A 349 21.92 -9.70 30.22
N ASP A 350 23.14 -9.17 30.08
CA ASP A 350 24.41 -9.90 30.22
C ASP A 350 24.59 -10.63 31.57
N ALA A 351 23.77 -10.32 32.58
CA ALA A 351 23.80 -10.91 33.91
C ALA A 351 22.87 -12.14 34.11
N VAL A 352 22.18 -12.62 33.08
CA VAL A 352 21.15 -13.69 33.21
C VAL A 352 21.65 -15.01 32.61
N PRO A 353 21.36 -16.18 33.23
CA PRO A 353 21.81 -17.49 32.72
C PRO A 353 21.42 -17.74 31.25
N LYS A 354 22.28 -18.47 30.52
CA LYS A 354 22.06 -18.87 29.12
C LYS A 354 20.65 -19.44 28.94
N GLY A 355 19.82 -18.76 28.13
CA GLY A 355 18.46 -19.20 27.78
C GLY A 355 17.38 -18.11 27.90
N VAL A 356 17.55 -17.12 28.77
CA VAL A 356 16.52 -16.09 29.03
C VAL A 356 16.44 -15.01 27.93
N GLY A 357 17.55 -14.66 27.28
CA GLY A 357 17.52 -13.71 26.15
C GLY A 357 16.76 -14.22 24.92
N ASN A 358 16.78 -15.53 24.68
CA ASN A 358 15.95 -16.15 23.63
C ASN A 358 14.46 -16.01 23.96
N GLN A 359 14.06 -16.10 25.23
CA GLN A 359 12.66 -16.00 25.65
C GLN A 359 12.05 -14.63 25.36
N ARG A 360 12.80 -13.53 25.51
CA ARG A 360 12.31 -12.18 25.23
C ARG A 360 12.22 -11.85 23.74
N ALA A 361 13.10 -12.43 22.92
CA ALA A 361 12.96 -12.37 21.47
C ALA A 361 11.72 -13.17 20.99
N ILE A 362 11.38 -14.29 21.64
CA ILE A 362 10.13 -15.03 21.39
C ILE A 362 8.92 -14.16 21.75
N ASP A 363 8.95 -13.50 22.91
CA ASP A 363 7.88 -12.59 23.36
C ASP A 363 7.59 -11.50 22.31
N ARG A 364 8.63 -10.92 21.71
CA ARG A 364 8.46 -9.94 20.63
C ARG A 364 7.75 -10.52 19.41
N LEU A 365 8.20 -11.69 18.93
CA LEU A 365 7.64 -12.31 17.71
C LEU A 365 6.20 -12.78 17.92
N VAL A 366 5.88 -13.35 19.09
CA VAL A 366 4.51 -13.75 19.44
C VAL A 366 3.59 -12.53 19.48
N LEU A 367 4.07 -11.40 20.01
CA LEU A 367 3.28 -10.18 20.08
C LEU A 367 3.02 -9.56 18.69
N ILE A 368 4.03 -9.53 17.82
CA ILE A 368 3.91 -9.10 16.42
C ILE A 368 2.87 -9.95 15.67
N GLU A 369 2.93 -11.27 15.82
CA GLU A 369 1.96 -12.19 15.20
C GLU A 369 0.52 -11.96 15.72
N LEU A 370 0.35 -11.71 17.03
CA LEU A 370 -0.96 -11.37 17.59
C LEU A 370 -1.49 -10.04 17.03
N TYR A 371 -0.63 -9.04 16.87
CA TYR A 371 -1.00 -7.76 16.27
C TYR A 371 -1.38 -7.89 14.80
N GLN A 372 -0.65 -8.71 14.04
CA GLN A 372 -1.00 -8.99 12.64
C GLN A 372 -2.41 -9.60 12.55
N ARG A 373 -2.70 -10.62 13.38
CA ARG A 373 -4.03 -11.24 13.45
C ARG A 373 -5.13 -10.28 13.90
N ALA A 374 -4.82 -9.36 14.82
CA ALA A 374 -5.74 -8.33 15.27
C ALA A 374 -6.10 -7.35 14.14
N ILE A 375 -5.11 -6.91 13.36
CA ILE A 375 -5.28 -6.06 12.18
C ILE A 375 -6.09 -6.78 11.09
N ASP A 376 -5.77 -8.05 10.83
CA ASP A 376 -6.48 -8.89 9.86
C ASP A 376 -7.94 -9.15 10.26
N GLY A 377 -8.17 -9.49 11.51
CA GLY A 377 -9.51 -9.74 12.05
C GLY A 377 -10.29 -8.49 12.41
N ILE A 378 -9.68 -7.29 12.31
CA ILE A 378 -10.24 -6.01 12.80
C ILE A 378 -10.82 -6.22 14.20
N THR A 379 -10.01 -6.72 15.12
CA THR A 379 -10.45 -7.12 16.46
C THR A 379 -9.36 -6.90 17.49
N THR A 380 -9.73 -6.45 18.69
CA THR A 380 -8.82 -6.38 19.83
C THR A 380 -8.70 -7.73 20.55
N THR A 381 -9.55 -8.70 20.22
CA THR A 381 -9.53 -10.06 20.77
C THR A 381 -9.25 -11.07 19.66
N VAL A 382 -8.14 -11.78 19.79
CA VAL A 382 -7.61 -12.71 18.80
C VAL A 382 -7.75 -14.13 19.32
N ARG A 383 -8.48 -14.96 18.58
CA ARG A 383 -8.51 -16.41 18.82
C ARG A 383 -7.29 -17.06 18.18
N ALA A 384 -6.38 -17.58 19.00
CA ALA A 384 -5.13 -18.16 18.50
C ALA A 384 -4.69 -19.36 19.33
N SER A 385 -4.47 -20.50 18.67
CA SER A 385 -3.88 -21.68 19.33
C SER A 385 -2.36 -21.57 19.32
N VAL A 386 -1.71 -22.14 20.34
CA VAL A 386 -0.23 -22.19 20.43
C VAL A 386 0.41 -22.85 19.20
N ARG A 387 -0.28 -23.80 18.57
CA ARG A 387 0.19 -24.46 17.34
C ARG A 387 0.04 -23.56 16.12
N THR A 388 -1.07 -22.83 16.03
CA THR A 388 -1.32 -21.88 14.92
C THR A 388 -0.28 -20.77 14.92
N LEU A 389 0.02 -20.20 16.08
CA LEU A 389 1.09 -19.21 16.23
C LEU A 389 2.47 -19.83 15.95
N ALA A 390 2.74 -21.05 16.42
CA ALA A 390 4.03 -21.70 16.16
C ALA A 390 4.24 -22.13 14.69
N MET A 391 3.20 -22.13 13.84
CA MET A 391 3.35 -22.39 12.41
C MET A 391 3.83 -21.16 11.62
N SER A 392 3.52 -19.95 12.08
CA SER A 392 3.97 -18.71 11.45
C SER A 392 5.29 -18.20 12.03
N LEU A 393 5.74 -18.74 13.17
CA LEU A 393 6.94 -18.29 13.87
C LEU A 393 8.09 -19.31 13.82
N PRO A 394 9.36 -18.88 13.91
CA PRO A 394 10.53 -19.77 13.89
C PRO A 394 10.73 -20.60 15.19
N VAL A 395 9.71 -20.72 16.04
CA VAL A 395 9.79 -21.30 17.40
C VAL A 395 8.82 -22.48 17.60
N GLY A 396 8.96 -23.19 18.72
CA GLY A 396 8.09 -24.33 19.07
C GLY A 396 6.80 -23.93 19.78
N ARG A 397 5.79 -24.82 19.79
CA ARG A 397 4.50 -24.59 20.47
C ARG A 397 4.64 -24.31 21.97
N GLU A 398 5.61 -24.95 22.62
CA GLU A 398 5.86 -24.76 24.05
C GLU A 398 6.47 -23.39 24.34
N SER A 399 7.41 -22.95 23.51
CA SER A 399 7.97 -21.59 23.59
C SER A 399 6.91 -20.52 23.38
N VAL A 400 5.96 -20.75 22.47
CA VAL A 400 4.81 -19.85 22.29
C VAL A 400 3.92 -19.86 23.54
N ARG A 401 3.62 -21.03 24.12
CA ARG A 401 2.80 -21.14 25.33
C ARG A 401 3.40 -20.36 26.50
N GLU A 402 4.68 -20.57 26.77
CA GLU A 402 5.40 -19.84 27.83
C GLU A 402 5.44 -18.33 27.56
N SER A 403 5.61 -17.94 26.29
CA SER A 403 5.64 -16.55 25.88
C SER A 403 4.29 -15.85 26.08
N LEU A 404 3.19 -16.49 25.71
CA LEU A 404 1.84 -15.98 25.97
C LEU A 404 1.59 -15.78 27.47
N MET A 405 2.03 -16.73 28.31
CA MET A 405 1.93 -16.59 29.77
C MET A 405 2.73 -15.39 30.28
N ARG A 406 4.00 -15.24 29.86
CA ARG A 406 4.83 -14.09 30.27
C ARG A 406 4.26 -12.76 29.79
N LEU A 407 3.84 -12.67 28.53
CA LEU A 407 3.23 -11.47 27.97
C LEU A 407 1.93 -11.10 28.71
N ALA A 408 1.16 -12.09 29.13
CA ALA A 408 -0.05 -11.87 29.93
C ALA A 408 0.27 -11.39 31.34
N THR A 409 1.24 -12.02 32.03
CA THR A 409 1.73 -11.58 33.35
C THR A 409 2.30 -10.17 33.30
N ASP A 410 3.04 -9.84 32.24
CA ASP A 410 3.65 -8.52 32.03
C ASP A 410 2.60 -7.46 31.57
N GLY A 411 1.34 -7.86 31.35
CA GLY A 411 0.24 -6.96 30.99
C GLY A 411 0.26 -6.43 29.56
N TRP A 412 0.98 -7.10 28.64
CA TRP A 412 0.97 -6.76 27.21
C TRP A 412 -0.24 -7.35 26.48
N ILE A 413 -0.73 -8.49 26.95
CA ILE A 413 -1.95 -9.15 26.46
C ILE A 413 -2.79 -9.62 27.65
N GLY A 414 -4.05 -9.98 27.40
CA GLY A 414 -4.94 -10.52 28.43
C GLY A 414 -5.61 -11.80 27.94
N LEU A 415 -5.74 -12.82 28.80
CA LEU A 415 -6.53 -14.00 28.46
C LEU A 415 -8.01 -13.66 28.64
N SER A 416 -8.75 -13.56 27.54
CA SER A 416 -10.20 -13.28 27.56
C SER A 416 -11.02 -14.54 27.78
N GLU A 417 -10.67 -15.62 27.08
CA GLU A 417 -11.29 -16.94 27.22
C GLU A 417 -10.19 -18.00 27.22
N ALA A 418 -10.17 -18.83 28.27
CA ALA A 418 -9.30 -20.01 28.29
C ALA A 418 -9.74 -21.02 27.23
N THR A 419 -8.85 -21.95 26.88
CA THR A 419 -9.20 -23.06 25.98
C THR A 419 -10.34 -23.88 26.58
N ASP A 420 -11.46 -23.98 25.87
CA ASP A 420 -12.53 -24.93 26.17
C ASP A 420 -12.71 -25.90 25.00
N GLY A 421 -12.57 -27.20 25.28
CA GLY A 421 -12.67 -28.27 24.30
C GLY A 421 -11.86 -28.05 23.00
N PRO A 422 -12.49 -28.03 21.81
CA PRO A 422 -11.81 -27.88 20.52
C PRO A 422 -11.42 -26.42 20.20
N ALA A 423 -11.87 -25.44 20.98
CA ALA A 423 -11.64 -24.03 20.70
C ALA A 423 -10.25 -23.57 21.16
N ALA A 424 -9.63 -22.71 20.36
CA ALA A 424 -8.40 -22.03 20.76
C ALA A 424 -8.70 -20.93 21.79
N ALA A 425 -7.74 -20.65 22.67
CA ALA A 425 -7.82 -19.54 23.61
C ALA A 425 -8.00 -18.19 22.88
N THR A 426 -8.73 -17.29 23.52
CA THR A 426 -8.98 -15.93 23.03
C THR A 426 -8.13 -14.96 23.85
N TRP A 427 -7.26 -14.20 23.18
CA TRP A 427 -6.33 -13.24 23.77
C TRP A 427 -6.68 -11.80 23.39
N SER A 428 -6.79 -10.90 24.35
CA SER A 428 -6.93 -9.45 24.12
C SER A 428 -5.56 -8.80 23.95
N ILE A 429 -5.43 -7.95 22.92
CA ILE A 429 -4.28 -7.03 22.74
C ILE A 429 -4.49 -5.68 23.46
N ASP A 430 -5.66 -5.48 24.09
CA ASP A 430 -5.97 -4.38 25.00
C ASP A 430 -6.38 -4.96 26.37
N PRO A 431 -5.41 -5.45 27.18
CA PRO A 431 -5.72 -6.14 28.44
C PRO A 431 -6.35 -5.23 29.50
N ARG A 432 -6.13 -3.91 29.43
CA ARG A 432 -6.65 -2.95 30.41
C ARG A 432 -7.94 -2.28 29.96
N GLY A 433 -8.39 -2.53 28.72
CA GLY A 433 -9.57 -1.88 28.15
C GLY A 433 -9.43 -0.36 28.07
N VAL A 434 -8.18 0.15 28.10
CA VAL A 434 -7.90 1.60 28.15
C VAL A 434 -8.38 2.25 26.86
N PHE A 435 -8.15 1.57 25.74
CA PHE A 435 -8.49 2.09 24.43
C PHE A 435 -10.00 2.02 24.15
N HIS A 436 -10.72 1.05 24.73
CA HIS A 436 -12.19 1.04 24.71
C HIS A 436 -12.81 2.23 25.47
N ARG A 437 -12.16 2.72 26.54
CA ARG A 437 -12.63 3.88 27.34
C ARG A 437 -12.26 5.21 26.69
N GLU A 438 -11.05 5.34 26.15
CA GLU A 438 -10.62 6.56 25.45
C GLU A 438 -11.37 6.74 24.13
N ALA A 439 -11.61 5.69 23.34
CA ALA A 439 -12.40 5.78 22.11
C ALA A 439 -13.86 6.21 22.36
N GLY A 440 -14.43 5.91 23.53
CA GLY A 440 -15.73 6.44 23.95
C GLY A 440 -15.74 7.97 24.11
N SER A 441 -14.61 8.55 24.51
CA SER A 441 -14.38 10.00 24.61
C SER A 441 -13.93 10.61 23.27
N SER A 442 -13.12 9.89 22.50
CA SER A 442 -12.65 10.27 21.15
C SER A 442 -13.76 10.24 20.10
N ARG A 443 -14.92 9.63 20.38
CA ARG A 443 -16.16 9.80 19.58
C ARG A 443 -16.54 11.27 19.40
N SER A 444 -16.17 12.13 20.34
CA SER A 444 -16.39 13.58 20.29
C SER A 444 -15.19 14.37 19.77
N ALA A 445 -14.05 13.71 19.53
CA ALA A 445 -12.78 14.33 19.16
C ALA A 445 -12.22 13.84 17.82
N LEU A 446 -13.08 13.39 16.89
CA LEU A 446 -12.76 13.44 15.46
C LEU A 446 -12.73 14.91 15.02
N GLY A 447 -11.70 15.61 15.49
CA GLY A 447 -11.31 16.93 15.02
C GLY A 447 -11.02 16.85 13.53
N LEU A 448 -11.68 17.74 12.79
CA LEU A 448 -11.57 17.93 11.36
C LEU A 448 -10.09 18.11 10.97
N VAL A 449 -9.50 17.10 10.34
CA VAL A 449 -8.39 17.32 9.40
C VAL A 449 -9.03 17.60 8.04
N PRO A 450 -8.90 18.81 7.48
CA PRO A 450 -9.45 19.10 6.17
C PRO A 450 -8.53 18.48 5.12
N ASN A 451 -8.89 17.30 4.57
CA ASN A 451 -8.69 16.89 3.16
C ASN A 451 -8.55 15.37 2.89
N ALA A 452 -8.51 14.49 3.89
CA ALA A 452 -8.70 13.06 3.68
C ALA A 452 -10.09 12.65 4.18
N SER A 453 -10.83 11.83 3.44
CA SER A 453 -12.00 11.16 4.03
C SER A 453 -11.48 10.35 5.24
N PRO A 454 -11.94 10.60 6.49
CA PRO A 454 -11.41 9.94 7.68
C PRO A 454 -11.43 8.40 7.58
N LEU A 455 -12.33 7.85 6.78
CA LEU A 455 -12.39 6.42 6.47
C LEU A 455 -11.20 5.93 5.63
N LEU A 456 -10.74 6.70 4.64
CA LEU A 456 -9.60 6.32 3.80
C LEU A 456 -8.30 6.28 4.60
N GLU A 457 -8.14 7.22 5.52
CA GLU A 457 -6.99 7.28 6.45
C GLU A 457 -6.88 5.98 7.28
N VAL A 458 -8.00 5.56 7.89
CA VAL A 458 -8.07 4.34 8.68
C VAL A 458 -7.64 3.11 7.87
N TRP A 459 -8.12 3.00 6.63
CA TRP A 459 -7.76 1.85 5.78
C TRP A 459 -6.34 1.92 5.24
N ARG A 460 -5.80 3.12 4.98
CA ARG A 460 -4.39 3.30 4.60
C ARG A 460 -3.47 2.90 5.75
N GLN A 461 -3.71 3.43 6.94
CA GLN A 461 -2.95 3.09 8.15
C GLN A 461 -3.02 1.59 8.45
N ARG A 462 -4.20 0.97 8.29
CA ARG A 462 -4.36 -0.48 8.45
C ARG A 462 -3.49 -1.25 7.44
N SER A 463 -3.51 -0.81 6.18
CA SER A 463 -2.75 -1.45 5.10
C SER A 463 -1.25 -1.32 5.32
N GLU A 464 -0.79 -0.17 5.80
CA GLU A 464 0.61 0.08 6.16
C GLU A 464 1.07 -0.79 7.34
N LEU A 465 0.28 -0.83 8.42
CA LEU A 465 0.55 -1.70 9.58
C LEU A 465 0.59 -3.18 9.16
N SER A 466 -0.40 -3.63 8.38
CA SER A 466 -0.44 -5.00 7.89
C SER A 466 0.75 -5.33 7.00
N SER A 467 1.15 -4.42 6.10
CA SER A 467 2.29 -4.64 5.21
C SER A 467 3.60 -4.74 6.00
N THR A 468 3.77 -3.84 6.97
CA THR A 468 4.94 -3.80 7.86
C THR A 468 5.06 -5.07 8.71
N LEU A 469 3.99 -5.47 9.40
CA LEU A 469 4.00 -6.64 10.27
C LEU A 469 4.15 -7.96 9.48
N ASN A 470 3.55 -8.06 8.30
CA ASN A 470 3.75 -9.21 7.39
C ASN A 470 5.20 -9.29 6.90
N LEU A 471 5.78 -8.17 6.46
CA LEU A 471 7.17 -8.12 6.02
C LEU A 471 8.13 -8.55 7.14
N ILE A 472 7.91 -8.05 8.37
CA ILE A 472 8.73 -8.43 9.52
C ILE A 472 8.64 -9.93 9.79
N THR A 473 7.41 -10.47 9.82
CA THR A 473 7.18 -11.89 10.09
C THR A 473 7.80 -12.77 9.00
N ASP A 474 7.64 -12.43 7.72
CA ASP A 474 8.22 -13.18 6.61
C ASP A 474 9.75 -13.17 6.62
N LEU A 475 10.35 -11.99 6.84
CA LEU A 475 11.80 -11.85 6.84
C LEU A 475 12.44 -12.52 8.06
N ALA A 476 11.82 -12.42 9.24
CA ALA A 476 12.33 -13.00 10.48
C ALA A 476 12.06 -14.52 10.59
N SER A 477 11.08 -15.06 9.88
CA SER A 477 10.67 -16.47 9.98
C SER A 477 11.38 -17.36 8.96
N HIS A 478 12.71 -17.47 9.09
CA HIS A 478 13.56 -18.28 8.23
C HIS A 478 14.34 -19.36 9.00
N ASP A 479 14.72 -20.45 8.33
CA ASP A 479 15.49 -21.57 8.92
C ASP A 479 16.80 -21.12 9.58
N VAL A 480 17.45 -20.11 8.99
CA VAL A 480 18.70 -19.51 9.50
C VAL A 480 18.50 -18.73 10.81
N PHE A 481 17.29 -18.27 11.11
CA PHE A 481 16.98 -17.51 12.33
C PHE A 481 16.39 -18.38 13.44
N THR A 482 16.36 -19.70 13.24
CA THR A 482 16.02 -20.62 14.32
C THR A 482 17.05 -20.52 15.46
N PRO A 483 16.69 -20.85 16.72
CA PRO A 483 17.62 -20.84 17.84
C PRO A 483 18.85 -21.75 17.70
N ARG A 484 18.85 -22.66 16.71
CA ARG A 484 19.97 -23.57 16.41
C ARG A 484 21.00 -22.96 15.43
N ALA A 485 20.69 -21.81 14.82
CA ALA A 485 21.54 -21.08 13.90
C ALA A 485 21.82 -19.66 14.44
N LEU A 486 21.41 -18.61 13.73
CA LEU A 486 21.72 -17.22 14.11
C LEU A 486 20.78 -16.67 15.20
N GLY A 487 19.66 -17.32 15.44
CA GLY A 487 18.71 -16.96 16.47
C GLY A 487 17.72 -15.84 16.09
N LEU A 488 16.75 -15.65 16.99
CA LEU A 488 15.54 -14.87 16.72
C LEU A 488 15.79 -13.36 16.66
N GLN A 489 16.70 -12.86 17.51
CA GLN A 489 17.07 -11.45 17.51
C GLN A 489 17.76 -11.05 16.20
N ALA A 490 18.57 -11.95 15.63
CA ALA A 490 19.18 -11.75 14.32
C ALA A 490 18.12 -11.68 13.21
N GLY A 491 17.11 -12.56 13.24
CA GLY A 491 16.00 -12.52 12.28
C GLY A 491 15.19 -11.22 12.34
N TYR A 492 14.86 -10.76 13.55
CA TYR A 492 14.17 -9.49 13.73
C TYR A 492 15.02 -8.31 13.24
N LEU A 493 16.30 -8.26 13.60
CA LEU A 493 17.19 -7.16 13.19
C LEU A 493 17.43 -7.16 11.68
N TYR A 494 17.54 -8.34 11.05
CA TYR A 494 17.60 -8.47 9.60
C TYR A 494 16.35 -7.90 8.91
N ALA A 495 15.16 -8.23 9.42
CA ALA A 495 13.90 -7.70 8.89
C ALA A 495 13.82 -6.17 8.99
N GLN A 496 14.21 -5.61 10.13
CA GLN A 496 14.25 -4.16 10.35
C GLN A 496 15.28 -3.46 9.46
N LEU A 497 16.46 -4.08 9.30
CA LEU A 497 17.50 -3.59 8.41
C LEU A 497 17.06 -3.60 6.95
N HIS A 498 16.29 -4.60 6.53
CA HIS A 498 15.72 -4.67 5.18
C HIS A 498 14.67 -3.58 4.97
N GLN A 499 13.79 -3.35 5.94
CA GLN A 499 12.76 -2.30 5.87
C GLN A 499 13.37 -0.89 5.85
N ALA A 500 14.41 -0.64 6.63
CA ALA A 500 15.05 0.68 6.72
C ALA A 500 16.00 0.99 5.55
N GLY A 501 16.40 -0.01 4.77
CA GLY A 501 17.43 0.13 3.74
C GLY A 501 18.81 0.41 4.35
N ARG A 502 19.47 1.51 3.92
CA ARG A 502 20.77 1.93 4.50
C ARG A 502 20.53 2.76 5.76
N THR A 503 20.96 2.25 6.91
CA THR A 503 20.73 2.91 8.20
C THR A 503 21.93 2.82 9.13
N THR A 504 21.90 3.52 10.26
CA THR A 504 22.96 3.54 11.27
C THR A 504 22.59 2.68 12.48
N LEU A 505 23.60 2.30 13.27
CA LEU A 505 23.38 1.57 14.53
C LEU A 505 22.42 2.32 15.46
N ALA A 506 22.55 3.65 15.57
CA ALA A 506 21.72 4.46 16.46
C ALA A 506 20.22 4.43 16.05
N SER A 507 19.94 4.59 14.76
CA SER A 507 18.58 4.50 14.21
C SER A 507 17.99 3.09 14.41
N LEU A 508 18.78 2.04 14.17
CA LEU A 508 18.36 0.66 14.44
C LEU A 508 18.03 0.43 15.91
N CYS A 509 18.84 0.95 16.85
CA CYS A 509 18.57 0.79 18.28
C CYS A 509 17.24 1.43 18.67
N GLN A 510 16.94 2.60 18.13
CA GLN A 510 15.69 3.33 18.38
C GLN A 510 14.47 2.57 17.82
N VAL A 511 14.51 2.14 16.56
CA VAL A 511 13.40 1.44 15.92
C VAL A 511 13.21 0.04 16.50
N CYS A 512 14.31 -0.68 16.71
CA CYS A 512 14.26 -2.06 17.16
C CYS A 512 14.04 -2.20 18.66
N GLY A 513 14.11 -1.12 19.44
CA GLY A 513 14.17 -1.18 20.90
C GLY A 513 15.22 -2.20 21.35
N LEU A 514 16.48 -1.98 20.97
CA LEU A 514 17.63 -2.80 21.36
C LEU A 514 18.68 -1.90 22.04
N THR A 515 19.48 -2.46 22.94
CA THR A 515 20.66 -1.74 23.45
C THR A 515 21.75 -1.66 22.37
N PRO A 516 22.60 -0.61 22.37
CA PRO A 516 23.68 -0.50 21.39
C PRO A 516 24.61 -1.71 21.35
N ALA A 517 24.95 -2.27 22.52
CA ALA A 517 25.77 -3.47 22.62
C ALA A 517 25.10 -4.69 21.96
N ALA A 518 23.82 -4.93 22.27
CA ALA A 518 23.08 -6.06 21.71
C ALA A 518 22.89 -5.93 20.18
N ALA A 519 22.56 -4.73 19.70
CA ALA A 519 22.43 -4.45 18.28
C ALA A 519 23.76 -4.64 17.53
N GLN A 520 24.86 -4.13 18.09
CA GLN A 520 26.19 -4.27 17.49
C GLN A 520 26.64 -5.73 17.38
N THR A 521 26.49 -6.51 18.46
CA THR A 521 26.80 -7.96 18.45
C THR A 521 25.95 -8.69 17.41
N THR A 522 24.66 -8.38 17.33
CA THR A 522 23.75 -9.03 16.38
C THR A 522 24.11 -8.67 14.93
N LEU A 523 24.47 -7.41 14.65
CA LEU A 523 24.93 -6.99 13.32
C LEU A 523 26.24 -7.68 12.92
N GLN A 524 27.17 -7.89 13.85
CA GLN A 524 28.39 -8.64 13.58
C GLN A 524 28.10 -10.10 13.23
N VAL A 525 27.15 -10.74 13.92
CA VAL A 525 26.68 -12.11 13.60
C VAL A 525 26.06 -12.15 12.20
N LEU A 526 25.17 -11.21 11.88
CA LEU A 526 24.56 -11.12 10.55
C LEU A 526 25.61 -10.84 9.46
N HIS A 527 26.59 -10.00 9.74
CA HIS A 527 27.68 -9.68 8.82
C HIS A 527 28.54 -10.90 8.52
N GLY A 528 28.94 -11.66 9.55
CA GLY A 528 29.72 -12.89 9.40
C GLY A 528 28.97 -13.97 8.61
N ALA A 529 27.64 -13.98 8.68
CA ALA A 529 26.79 -14.87 7.88
C ALA A 529 26.48 -14.35 6.47
N GLY A 530 26.98 -13.17 6.09
CA GLY A 530 26.70 -12.54 4.79
C GLY A 530 25.29 -11.97 4.65
N LEU A 531 24.57 -11.76 5.76
CA LEU A 531 23.20 -11.24 5.80
C LEU A 531 23.12 -9.74 6.10
N ALA A 532 24.23 -9.12 6.52
CA ALA A 532 24.35 -7.67 6.68
C ALA A 532 25.61 -7.14 5.99
N LEU A 533 25.45 -6.07 5.23
CA LEU A 533 26.51 -5.36 4.52
C LEU A 533 26.87 -4.09 5.30
N ARG A 534 28.17 -3.84 5.48
CA ARG A 534 28.67 -2.65 6.18
C ARG A 534 29.38 -1.73 5.20
N SER A 535 29.01 -0.46 5.21
CA SER A 535 29.66 0.62 4.44
C SER A 535 29.94 1.79 5.39
N GLY A 536 31.14 1.81 5.98
CA GLY A 536 31.50 2.78 7.01
C GLY A 536 30.68 2.60 8.30
N LEU A 537 29.89 3.63 8.65
CA LEU A 537 28.95 3.62 9.79
C LEU A 537 27.55 3.09 9.43
N GLN A 538 27.29 2.88 8.13
CA GLN A 538 26.00 2.41 7.66
C GLN A 538 25.96 0.89 7.50
N TRP A 539 24.78 0.34 7.76
CA TRP A 539 24.43 -1.06 7.58
C TRP A 539 23.29 -1.16 6.57
N ALA A 540 23.28 -2.23 5.78
CA ALA A 540 22.19 -2.60 4.90
C ALA A 540 21.98 -4.12 4.92
N ALA A 541 20.75 -4.59 4.71
CA ALA A 541 20.48 -6.02 4.64
C ALA A 541 21.00 -6.58 3.31
N ALA A 542 21.52 -7.81 3.34
CA ALA A 542 21.70 -8.55 2.11
C ALA A 542 20.34 -8.99 1.54
N PRO A 543 20.25 -9.31 0.24
CA PRO A 543 19.02 -9.78 -0.39
C PRO A 543 18.42 -11.01 0.33
N PRO A 544 17.08 -11.16 0.38
CA PRO A 544 16.40 -12.27 1.07
C PRO A 544 16.90 -13.68 0.73
N GLU A 545 17.39 -13.89 -0.50
CA GLU A 545 17.92 -15.16 -1.01
C GLU A 545 19.22 -15.57 -0.31
N ALA A 546 19.97 -14.62 0.25
CA ALA A 546 21.19 -14.91 1.01
C ALA A 546 20.90 -15.76 2.26
N ARG A 547 19.66 -15.71 2.78
CA ARG A 547 19.23 -16.51 3.94
C ARG A 547 19.28 -18.01 3.68
N ASP A 548 19.03 -18.45 2.45
CA ASP A 548 19.08 -19.86 2.06
C ASP A 548 20.51 -20.41 2.15
N ARG A 549 21.47 -19.65 1.60
CA ARG A 549 22.89 -20.00 1.70
C ARG A 549 23.35 -20.07 3.15
N ALA A 550 22.95 -19.11 3.97
CA ALA A 550 23.29 -19.11 5.39
C ALA A 550 22.63 -20.29 6.14
N ALA A 551 21.38 -20.65 5.81
CA ALA A 551 20.71 -21.83 6.38
C ALA A 551 21.43 -23.14 6.01
N GLN A 552 21.92 -23.26 4.77
CA GLN A 552 22.71 -24.42 4.33
C GLN A 552 24.02 -24.54 5.11
N LEU A 553 24.75 -23.43 5.27
CA LEU A 553 26.01 -23.40 6.03
C LEU A 553 25.82 -23.77 7.51
N HIS A 554 24.68 -23.41 8.10
CA HIS A 554 24.32 -23.78 9.47
C HIS A 554 23.61 -25.14 9.59
N GLY A 555 23.35 -25.84 8.47
CA GLY A 555 22.66 -27.13 8.47
C GLY A 555 21.22 -27.08 8.98
N THR A 556 20.51 -25.94 8.83
CA THR A 556 19.14 -25.76 9.32
C THR A 556 18.08 -25.77 8.23
N THR A 557 18.45 -25.91 6.97
CA THR A 557 17.53 -25.99 5.82
C THR A 557 16.42 -27.03 6.04
N GLY A 558 15.16 -26.62 5.84
CA GLY A 558 13.97 -27.44 5.98
C GLY A 558 13.44 -27.57 7.42
N THR A 559 14.08 -26.96 8.43
CA THR A 559 13.68 -27.10 9.84
C THR A 559 12.26 -26.61 10.09
N LEU A 560 11.91 -25.42 9.61
CA LEU A 560 10.58 -24.83 9.77
C LEU A 560 9.53 -25.58 8.94
N ALA A 561 9.88 -26.02 7.73
CA ALA A 561 9.00 -26.82 6.89
C ALA A 561 8.64 -28.16 7.55
N ALA A 562 9.64 -28.88 8.08
CA ALA A 562 9.43 -30.13 8.80
C ALA A 562 8.54 -29.93 10.05
N ARG A 563 8.78 -28.85 10.80
CA ARG A 563 7.95 -28.49 11.97
C ARG A 563 6.50 -28.18 11.58
N ARG A 564 6.28 -27.40 10.52
CA ARG A 564 4.92 -27.10 10.02
C ARG A 564 4.19 -28.38 9.63
N ARG A 565 4.83 -29.29 8.90
CA ARG A 565 4.26 -30.60 8.54
C ARG A 565 3.86 -31.41 9.78
N ALA A 566 4.73 -31.48 10.78
CA ALA A 566 4.42 -32.18 12.03
C ALA A 566 3.21 -31.58 12.76
N TYR A 567 3.10 -30.24 12.83
CA TYR A 567 1.96 -29.59 13.47
C TYR A 567 0.66 -29.73 12.67
N GLN A 568 0.72 -29.69 11.34
CA GLN A 568 -0.45 -29.94 10.48
C GLN A 568 -0.97 -31.36 10.68
N LEU A 569 -0.07 -32.35 10.75
CA LEU A 569 -0.43 -33.74 11.03
C LEU A 569 -1.05 -33.91 12.43
N GLU A 570 -0.45 -33.29 13.46
CA GLU A 570 -1.03 -33.28 14.80
C GLU A 570 -2.43 -32.66 14.84
N GLN A 571 -2.63 -31.53 14.16
CA GLN A 571 -3.92 -30.83 14.12
C GLN A 571 -5.00 -31.65 13.41
N ALA A 572 -4.70 -32.23 12.26
CA ALA A 572 -5.63 -33.08 11.53
C ALA A 572 -5.96 -34.37 12.32
N THR A 573 -4.97 -34.97 12.99
CA THR A 573 -5.19 -36.14 13.86
C THR A 573 -6.04 -35.79 15.09
N TRP A 574 -5.88 -34.60 15.64
CA TRP A 574 -6.73 -34.11 16.74
C TRP A 574 -8.15 -33.82 16.28
N ALA A 575 -8.33 -33.18 15.12
CA ALA A 575 -9.64 -32.95 14.53
C ALA A 575 -10.38 -34.28 14.28
N TYR A 576 -9.67 -35.30 13.79
CA TYR A 576 -10.23 -36.64 13.62
C TYR A 576 -10.76 -37.24 14.93
N TRP A 577 -10.04 -37.05 16.03
CA TRP A 577 -10.49 -37.49 17.35
C TRP A 577 -11.72 -36.71 17.84
N LEU A 578 -11.77 -35.40 17.60
CA LEU A 578 -12.92 -34.56 17.98
C LEU A 578 -14.19 -34.97 17.23
N GLU A 579 -14.09 -35.27 15.94
CA GLU A 579 -15.20 -35.80 15.15
C GLU A 579 -15.69 -37.15 15.68
N GLU A 580 -14.77 -38.04 16.08
CA GLU A 580 -15.12 -39.31 16.72
C GLU A 580 -15.84 -39.12 18.07
N LEU A 581 -15.37 -38.17 18.90
CA LEU A 581 -16.00 -37.84 20.17
C LEU A 581 -17.40 -37.24 19.98
N ALA A 582 -17.58 -36.36 18.99
CA ALA A 582 -18.87 -35.76 18.69
C ALA A 582 -19.92 -36.82 18.33
N LEU A 583 -19.53 -37.82 17.53
CA LEU A 583 -20.39 -38.94 17.14
C LEU A 583 -20.71 -39.93 18.26
N THR A 584 -19.82 -40.05 19.25
CA THR A 584 -19.99 -40.99 20.38
C THR A 584 -20.63 -40.34 21.61
N SER A 585 -20.78 -39.01 21.64
CA SER A 585 -21.42 -38.28 22.73
C SER A 585 -22.95 -38.46 22.73
N LYS A 586 -23.55 -38.70 23.90
CA LYS A 586 -25.00 -38.94 24.09
C LYS A 586 -25.91 -37.75 23.74
N ALA A 587 -25.34 -36.58 23.40
CA ALA A 587 -26.07 -35.32 23.20
C ALA A 587 -26.45 -35.02 21.74
N ALA A 588 -26.03 -35.83 20.77
CA ALA A 588 -26.34 -35.61 19.36
C ALA A 588 -27.58 -36.43 18.93
N PRO A 589 -28.65 -35.80 18.41
CA PRO A 589 -29.75 -36.54 17.79
C PRO A 589 -29.21 -37.36 16.61
N LEU A 590 -29.55 -38.65 16.58
CA LEU A 590 -29.28 -39.57 15.49
C LEU A 590 -30.00 -39.11 14.21
N ALA A 591 -29.42 -38.17 13.49
CA ALA A 591 -29.82 -37.81 12.14
C ALA A 591 -28.72 -38.25 11.16
N VAL A 592 -29.12 -39.15 10.24
CA VAL A 592 -28.53 -39.50 8.94
C VAL A 592 -27.00 -39.36 8.82
N GLN A 593 -26.30 -40.51 8.85
CA GLN A 593 -24.92 -40.71 8.36
C GLN A 593 -23.96 -39.48 8.45
N ARG A 594 -23.74 -38.93 9.65
CA ARG A 594 -22.59 -38.01 9.82
C ARG A 594 -21.29 -38.78 9.57
N GLN A 595 -20.66 -38.52 8.45
CA GLN A 595 -19.31 -38.98 8.16
C GLN A 595 -18.32 -38.18 9.02
N ARG A 596 -17.20 -38.80 9.42
CA ARG A 596 -16.12 -38.12 10.12
C ARG A 596 -15.37 -37.31 9.08
N VAL A 597 -15.35 -36.00 9.24
CA VAL A 597 -14.82 -35.13 8.20
C VAL A 597 -13.73 -34.25 8.80
N VAL A 598 -12.53 -34.31 8.21
CA VAL A 598 -11.40 -33.48 8.63
C VAL A 598 -10.96 -32.60 7.49
N ARG A 599 -10.76 -31.32 7.80
CA ARG A 599 -10.16 -30.37 6.86
C ARG A 599 -8.63 -30.43 6.99
N LEU A 600 -7.96 -30.78 5.90
CA LEU A 600 -6.51 -30.83 5.80
C LEU A 600 -5.93 -29.43 5.55
N ALA A 601 -4.62 -29.29 5.74
CA ALA A 601 -3.91 -28.01 5.62
C ALA A 601 -3.92 -27.42 4.20
N ASN A 602 -4.07 -28.27 3.17
CA ASN A 602 -4.25 -27.88 1.77
C ASN A 602 -5.67 -27.35 1.47
N GLY A 603 -6.56 -27.33 2.48
CA GLY A 603 -7.94 -26.87 2.34
C GLY A 603 -8.93 -27.98 1.98
N ASN A 604 -8.46 -29.15 1.56
CA ASN A 604 -9.28 -30.29 1.23
C ASN A 604 -9.99 -30.86 2.44
N THR A 605 -11.17 -31.40 2.20
CA THR A 605 -12.02 -31.96 3.23
C THR A 605 -12.16 -33.45 2.96
N VAL A 606 -11.65 -34.28 3.86
CA VAL A 606 -11.59 -35.74 3.68
C VAL A 606 -12.54 -36.45 4.63
N GLY A 607 -13.28 -37.41 4.09
CA GLY A 607 -14.08 -38.36 4.86
C GLY A 607 -13.18 -39.44 5.46
N LEU A 608 -13.35 -39.73 6.75
CA LEU A 608 -12.52 -40.66 7.50
C LEU A 608 -13.32 -41.85 8.02
N ALA A 609 -12.65 -43.01 8.02
CA ALA A 609 -13.11 -44.22 8.69
C ALA A 609 -13.23 -44.02 10.22
N PRO A 610 -13.75 -44.99 11.01
CA PRO A 610 -13.69 -44.93 12.46
C PRO A 610 -12.29 -44.73 13.03
N TYR A 611 -12.19 -43.89 14.08
CA TYR A 611 -10.91 -43.62 14.72
C TYR A 611 -10.28 -44.93 15.21
N PRO A 612 -9.01 -45.23 14.83
CA PRO A 612 -8.34 -46.46 15.21
C PRO A 612 -8.37 -46.71 16.72
N ARG A 613 -8.56 -47.96 17.13
CA ARG A 613 -8.54 -48.38 18.53
C ARG A 613 -7.48 -49.46 18.72
N ARG A 614 -6.81 -49.43 19.88
CA ARG A 614 -5.94 -50.51 20.35
C ARG A 614 -6.80 -51.70 20.84
N PRO A 615 -6.21 -52.90 21.05
CA PRO A 615 -6.94 -54.05 21.59
C PRO A 615 -7.65 -53.77 22.93
N ASN A 616 -7.10 -52.86 23.75
CA ASN A 616 -7.69 -52.40 25.00
C ASN A 616 -8.82 -51.34 24.82
N ARG A 617 -9.33 -51.15 23.59
CA ARG A 617 -10.36 -50.17 23.20
C ARG A 617 -10.01 -48.70 23.38
N GLN A 618 -8.78 -48.37 23.77
CA GLN A 618 -8.29 -46.98 23.78
C GLN A 618 -8.01 -46.48 22.37
N GLY A 619 -8.10 -45.16 22.13
CA GLY A 619 -7.76 -44.56 20.84
C GLY A 619 -6.29 -44.83 20.47
N ASP A 620 -6.05 -45.25 19.22
CA ASP A 620 -4.72 -45.48 18.69
C ASP A 620 -4.25 -44.30 17.84
N TRP A 621 -3.65 -43.32 18.51
CA TRP A 621 -3.15 -42.09 17.89
C TRP A 621 -2.14 -42.35 16.77
N ARG A 622 -1.28 -43.38 16.90
CA ARG A 622 -0.23 -43.67 15.90
C ARG A 622 -0.85 -44.08 14.57
N LYS A 623 -1.76 -45.07 14.60
CA LYS A 623 -2.50 -45.49 13.42
C LYS A 623 -3.38 -44.38 12.83
N ALA A 624 -3.94 -43.52 13.68
CA ALA A 624 -4.73 -42.37 13.21
C ALA A 624 -3.86 -41.37 12.45
N SER A 625 -2.68 -41.07 13.00
CA SER A 625 -1.67 -40.20 12.38
C SER A 625 -1.15 -40.79 11.06
N GLU A 626 -0.85 -42.09 11.01
CA GLU A 626 -0.44 -42.79 9.79
C GLU A 626 -1.48 -42.67 8.67
N ARG A 627 -2.78 -42.85 8.98
CA ARG A 627 -3.87 -42.67 8.01
C ARG A 627 -3.93 -41.25 7.47
N ILE A 628 -3.82 -40.24 8.33
CA ILE A 628 -3.80 -38.84 7.92
C ILE A 628 -2.57 -38.54 7.06
N ALA A 629 -1.40 -39.07 7.42
CA ALA A 629 -0.17 -38.89 6.66
C ALA A 629 -0.27 -39.47 5.25
N MET A 630 -0.88 -40.65 5.08
CA MET A 630 -1.14 -41.24 3.76
C MET A 630 -2.04 -40.33 2.91
N LEU A 631 -3.13 -39.82 3.48
CA LEU A 631 -4.04 -38.92 2.78
C LEU A 631 -3.37 -37.59 2.35
N ILE A 632 -2.46 -37.06 3.17
CA ILE A 632 -1.69 -35.86 2.82
C ILE A 632 -0.69 -36.17 1.69
N ALA A 633 -0.11 -37.37 1.63
CA ALA A 633 0.85 -37.77 0.61
C ALA A 633 0.20 -38.05 -0.76
N ASP A 634 -0.96 -38.69 -0.78
CA ASP A 634 -1.68 -39.00 -2.03
C ASP A 634 -2.15 -37.72 -2.76
N ASP A 635 -2.54 -36.68 -2.03
CA ASP A 635 -2.92 -35.37 -2.59
C ASP A 635 -1.74 -34.62 -3.24
N THR A 636 -0.49 -34.90 -2.86
CA THR A 636 0.71 -34.27 -3.46
C THR A 636 1.18 -34.89 -4.78
N VAL A 637 0.61 -36.03 -5.19
CA VAL A 637 0.91 -36.70 -6.46
C VAL A 637 -0.11 -36.34 -7.55
N ALA A 638 -1.27 -35.79 -7.17
CA ALA A 638 -2.36 -35.42 -8.08
C ALA A 638 -2.38 -33.92 -8.50
N ALA A 639 -1.44 -33.12 -7.99
CA ALA A 639 -1.22 -31.71 -8.34
C ALA A 639 0.17 -31.55 -8.96
#